data_AF-A0A2D7C9P5-F1
#
_entry.id   AF-A0A2D7C9P5-F1
#
_cell.length_a   1.000
_cell.length_b   1.000
_cell.length_c   1.000
_cell.angle_alpha   90.00
_cell.angle_beta   90.00
_cell.angle_gamma   90.00
#
_symmetry.space_group_name_H-M   'P 1'
#
loop_
_entity.id
_entity.type
_entity.pdbx_description
1 polymer ?
#
loop_
_entity_poly.entity_id
_entity_poly.type
_entity_poly.pdbx_seq_one_letter_code
_entity_poly.pdbx_strand_id
1 'polypeptide(L)'
;FLFEPAPKDWVEPSWLTKPAKVKTKPQKSKTAPAPKPITQNKQEKVAASVSKAQTETNPANTPPSKTISQTLPQAFESDTEFKETGLGFTLTNRTEDDLLILELVVDGQARSHSIDAYYDYMTDELFIPLGRLSQSLNFPIEVDSQQGKMEGFFLNPNNTFSLNAQTQEIKIQGETLDYPKSGLEFSNHEIYATPKNIQAWFPLELNLIYAEQRLEVTSLTELPFQAFAKRRNIWDNLKNNVRAPHIDAPKHVIERKLISKPHLYGALNVGATKNTDNEITNTANLNMQATADVLQMTGHINANINKDINDNVEVEEVKATLTQVDSAGNLLGFMNATQFELGDVSFQTQPLLNTQSSGRGLFITNKSINAIRDPDNFSLTGNAPAGWDVEIYQNDLILDFQTVDTNGEYRFTALPLRRGENQFTVKIYGPNGEKREYTETYYLGSGTVKQGEFNYDLIATESSNSLFKNNETASDDGLASMSAEYGLFKNFSVLAGAFSGDIYGEEQTAFTTGVRTALWNTDIQADYITQSNEANAYQLNLRRNLSPTADISLNYKAYDGYLQADNPTKSSYGVTLNKNFMFEYIPNIQAQLSVDQEELLTGENRTVIQNQLGTKLSGFHLTNELNTTLRDNVDPTYTGTFSVSYKPLNNYDLRARTNYRITENEAKINQFTFGLNGRLNETTTIRGDLTQTFNKGLDTTALNSQVSWRLNKLDLGFNLGGDDQGNVNASINLSTHLLPEGDSYTFKNSQNAGYGGVQATLKAFIDENNNNKYDAGEQTLEDILFQYKKRGRITRTNEKGMATINGLTPYADNIISVDLLSVKDIYIKPVNESINIVGEPYQSGYIDFPMQYLGEVTGSVEYVEGNTRQPMSGLQLKITDQDKNIIAESVSEFDGYYIFTEVPTGTYTLKPALTPELQEDIQPVKPIKIKVTKNQPYIDMPTLQITAKEKTATQVMDDALLNLQNEAMEPQKPLTE
;
A
#
# COMPACT_ATOMS: atom_id res chain seq x y z
N PHE A 1 8.83 -41.30 17.90
CA PHE A 1 9.33 -41.19 19.29
C PHE A 1 8.75 -39.97 20.00
N LEU A 2 7.42 -39.85 20.14
CA LEU A 2 6.78 -38.63 20.67
C LEU A 2 5.54 -38.87 21.56
N PHE A 3 5.53 -39.94 22.37
CA PHE A 3 4.56 -40.09 23.49
C PHE A 3 5.15 -40.89 24.66
N GLU A 4 6.12 -40.32 25.38
CA GLU A 4 6.44 -40.75 26.75
C GLU A 4 6.59 -39.51 27.66
N PRO A 5 6.00 -39.50 28.86
CA PRO A 5 6.22 -38.43 29.83
C PRO A 5 7.65 -38.50 30.40
N ALA A 6 8.24 -37.34 30.68
CA ALA A 6 9.61 -37.27 31.21
C ALA A 6 9.76 -38.08 32.52
N PRO A 7 10.91 -38.77 32.75
CA PRO A 7 11.16 -39.50 33.99
C PRO A 7 11.01 -38.61 35.22
N LYS A 8 10.47 -39.17 36.31
CA LYS A 8 10.24 -38.44 37.59
C LYS A 8 11.51 -37.84 38.21
N ASP A 9 12.68 -38.30 37.78
CA ASP A 9 13.99 -37.91 38.30
C ASP A 9 14.73 -36.92 37.37
N TRP A 10 14.05 -36.34 36.37
CA TRP A 10 14.64 -35.36 35.48
C TRP A 10 14.90 -34.03 36.20
N VAL A 11 16.18 -33.75 36.49
CA VAL A 11 16.65 -32.48 37.03
C VAL A 11 17.04 -31.57 35.86
N GLU A 12 16.39 -30.41 35.78
CA GLU A 12 16.62 -29.41 34.74
C GLU A 12 18.11 -28.95 34.70
N PRO A 13 18.77 -28.96 33.52
CA PRO A 13 20.17 -28.56 33.42
C PRO A 13 20.41 -27.09 33.79
N SER A 14 21.24 -26.86 34.81
CA SER A 14 21.48 -25.53 35.42
C SER A 14 22.14 -24.46 34.52
N TRP A 15 22.32 -24.74 33.22
CA TRP A 15 22.77 -23.77 32.21
C TRP A 15 21.62 -23.02 31.53
N LEU A 16 20.36 -23.44 31.70
CA LEU A 16 19.19 -22.69 31.22
C LEU A 16 18.79 -21.49 32.09
N THR A 17 19.25 -21.42 33.35
CA THR A 17 18.68 -20.49 34.36
C THR A 17 19.65 -19.44 34.92
N LYS A 18 20.83 -19.22 34.30
CA LYS A 18 21.80 -18.20 34.77
C LYS A 18 22.43 -17.39 33.63
N PRO A 19 22.36 -16.04 33.64
CA PRO A 19 23.09 -15.21 32.68
C PRO A 19 24.61 -15.28 32.94
N ALA A 20 25.39 -15.21 31.87
CA ALA A 20 26.84 -15.41 31.92
C ALA A 20 27.57 -14.27 32.66
N LYS A 21 28.33 -14.62 33.70
CA LYS A 21 29.26 -13.68 34.36
C LYS A 21 30.55 -13.56 33.56
N VAL A 22 30.75 -12.40 32.93
CA VAL A 22 32.04 -12.03 32.31
C VAL A 22 33.14 -12.01 33.38
N LYS A 23 34.17 -12.84 33.20
CA LYS A 23 35.41 -12.78 33.98
C LYS A 23 36.55 -12.30 33.09
N THR A 24 36.97 -11.06 33.28
CA THR A 24 38.24 -10.57 32.75
C THR A 24 39.42 -11.21 33.49
N LYS A 25 40.42 -11.68 32.74
CA LYS A 25 41.78 -11.96 33.24
C LYS A 25 42.79 -11.38 32.25
N PRO A 26 43.88 -10.75 32.73
CA PRO A 26 44.82 -10.06 31.86
C PRO A 26 45.81 -11.03 31.21
N GLN A 27 46.16 -10.78 29.95
CA GLN A 27 47.25 -11.46 29.24
C GLN A 27 48.45 -10.52 29.09
N LYS A 28 49.65 -11.05 29.33
CA LYS A 28 50.91 -10.28 29.39
C LYS A 28 51.40 -9.92 27.99
N SER A 29 51.88 -8.69 27.81
CA SER A 29 52.60 -8.28 26.60
C SER A 29 54.05 -8.77 26.62
N LYS A 30 54.62 -8.98 25.43
CA LYS A 30 56.06 -9.02 25.17
C LYS A 30 56.37 -8.05 24.03
N THR A 31 57.24 -7.08 24.30
CA THR A 31 57.98 -6.24 23.34
C THR A 31 59.05 -7.10 22.63
N ALA A 32 59.70 -6.72 21.53
CA ALA A 32 59.97 -5.44 20.84
C ALA A 32 60.25 -5.74 19.32
N PRO A 33 60.85 -4.85 18.48
CA PRO A 33 61.24 -3.44 18.64
C PRO A 33 60.81 -2.51 17.47
N ALA A 34 61.12 -1.22 17.58
CA ALA A 34 60.93 -0.19 16.53
C ALA A 34 62.26 0.49 16.15
N PRO A 35 62.44 0.95 14.89
CA PRO A 35 63.45 1.93 14.50
C PRO A 35 62.90 3.37 14.41
N LYS A 36 63.82 4.35 14.30
CA LYS A 36 63.64 5.78 14.63
C LYS A 36 63.19 6.69 13.46
N PRO A 37 62.66 7.90 13.73
CA PRO A 37 62.39 8.93 12.73
C PRO A 37 63.59 9.89 12.50
N ILE A 38 63.81 10.35 11.25
CA ILE A 38 64.76 11.43 10.90
C ILE A 38 64.20 12.31 9.74
N THR A 39 63.70 13.49 10.11
CA THR A 39 64.15 14.84 9.66
C THR A 39 64.16 15.28 8.17
N GLN A 40 63.41 16.38 7.92
CA GLN A 40 63.67 17.56 7.04
C GLN A 40 63.39 17.62 5.51
N ASN A 41 62.52 18.60 5.19
CA ASN A 41 62.69 19.75 4.27
C ASN A 41 62.50 19.69 2.74
N LYS A 42 61.62 20.63 2.32
CA LYS A 42 61.68 21.58 1.17
C LYS A 42 61.41 21.13 -0.28
N GLN A 43 60.48 21.89 -0.90
CA GLN A 43 60.58 22.71 -2.13
C GLN A 43 61.41 22.11 -3.31
N GLU A 44 60.97 22.04 -4.57
CA GLU A 44 60.17 22.96 -5.42
C GLU A 44 59.38 22.13 -6.49
N LYS A 45 58.11 22.42 -6.85
CA LYS A 45 57.60 23.45 -7.81
C LYS A 45 57.83 23.07 -9.29
N VAL A 46 56.76 23.09 -10.10
CA VAL A 46 56.62 23.79 -11.42
C VAL A 46 55.41 23.26 -12.23
N ALA A 47 54.34 24.07 -12.18
CA ALA A 47 53.51 24.59 -13.29
C ALA A 47 52.56 23.74 -14.18
N ALA A 48 51.33 24.27 -14.25
CA ALA A 48 50.46 24.49 -15.44
C ALA A 48 49.83 23.24 -16.12
N SER A 49 48.67 23.27 -16.78
CA SER A 49 47.76 24.36 -17.25
C SER A 49 46.35 23.76 -17.58
N VAL A 50 45.21 24.44 -17.76
CA VAL A 50 44.66 25.80 -17.46
C VAL A 50 43.14 25.78 -17.82
N SER A 51 42.35 26.80 -17.41
CA SER A 51 41.04 27.23 -18.03
C SER A 51 39.73 26.48 -17.67
N LYS A 52 38.58 27.13 -17.44
CA LYS A 52 38.26 28.49 -16.92
C LYS A 52 36.74 28.67 -16.65
N ALA A 53 36.42 29.33 -15.52
CA ALA A 53 35.34 30.27 -15.21
C ALA A 53 33.99 30.34 -15.99
N GLN A 54 32.89 30.51 -15.24
CA GLN A 54 32.13 31.79 -15.14
C GLN A 54 31.15 31.76 -13.92
N THR A 55 31.29 32.68 -12.95
CA THR A 55 30.37 33.80 -12.56
C THR A 55 28.99 33.38 -12.04
N GLU A 56 28.39 33.98 -10.99
CA GLU A 56 28.50 35.36 -10.50
C GLU A 56 27.98 35.51 -9.04
N THR A 57 28.61 36.35 -8.20
CA THR A 57 28.03 36.88 -6.94
C THR A 57 28.63 38.25 -6.65
N ASN A 58 27.82 39.26 -6.35
CA ASN A 58 28.27 40.61 -5.96
C ASN A 58 27.51 41.09 -4.71
N PRO A 59 28.10 41.92 -3.83
CA PRO A 59 27.62 42.12 -2.45
C PRO A 59 26.68 43.32 -2.27
N ALA A 60 25.92 43.31 -1.17
CA ALA A 60 25.13 44.47 -0.73
C ALA A 60 25.98 45.47 0.08
N ASN A 61 25.72 46.77 -0.14
CA ASN A 61 26.40 47.89 0.51
C ASN A 61 25.88 48.19 1.91
N THR A 62 26.77 48.66 2.80
CA THR A 62 26.40 49.34 4.05
C THR A 62 26.80 50.83 3.98
N PRO A 63 25.84 51.78 4.06
CA PRO A 63 26.11 53.19 4.34
C PRO A 63 25.86 53.54 5.82
N PRO A 64 26.40 54.66 6.34
CA PRO A 64 26.58 54.88 7.77
C PRO A 64 25.39 55.54 8.50
N SER A 65 25.31 55.28 9.79
CA SER A 65 24.34 55.86 10.72
C SER A 65 24.40 57.39 10.74
N LYS A 66 23.25 58.05 10.53
CA LYS A 66 23.01 59.45 10.89
C LYS A 66 22.13 59.51 12.13
N THR A 67 22.60 60.21 13.16
CA THR A 67 21.79 60.60 14.31
C THR A 67 20.66 61.51 13.83
N ILE A 68 19.40 61.10 14.06
CA ILE A 68 18.24 61.98 13.99
C ILE A 68 17.65 62.01 15.39
N SER A 69 17.74 63.16 16.06
CA SER A 69 16.95 63.40 17.27
C SER A 69 15.49 63.58 16.84
N GLN A 70 14.64 62.62 17.17
CA GLN A 70 13.21 62.83 17.27
C GLN A 70 12.80 62.78 18.74
N THR A 71 11.95 63.72 19.11
CA THR A 71 11.40 63.90 20.44
C THR A 71 10.50 62.73 20.83
N LEU A 72 10.63 62.27 22.07
CA LEU A 72 9.67 61.37 22.72
C LEU A 72 8.23 61.87 22.52
N PRO A 73 7.33 61.03 21.99
CA PRO A 73 5.91 61.12 22.33
C PRO A 73 5.73 60.90 23.83
N GLN A 74 4.62 61.38 24.38
CA GLN A 74 4.26 61.13 25.78
C GLN A 74 4.07 59.63 26.02
N ALA A 75 4.18 59.20 27.28
CA ALA A 75 3.90 57.83 27.67
C ALA A 75 2.49 57.43 27.21
N PHE A 76 2.38 56.25 26.59
CA PHE A 76 1.10 55.53 26.57
C PHE A 76 0.81 55.14 28.02
N GLU A 77 -0.24 55.72 28.60
CA GLU A 77 -0.87 55.13 29.77
C GLU A 77 -1.68 53.93 29.24
N SER A 78 -1.32 52.71 29.65
CA SER A 78 -2.14 51.54 29.38
C SER A 78 -3.38 51.62 30.27
N ASP A 79 -4.56 51.76 29.66
CA ASP A 79 -5.87 51.81 30.34
C ASP A 79 -6.25 50.42 30.92
N THR A 80 -5.44 49.92 31.85
CA THR A 80 -5.68 48.65 32.56
C THR A 80 -6.63 48.92 33.73
N GLU A 81 -7.89 48.54 33.59
CA GLU A 81 -8.87 48.65 34.68
C GLU A 81 -8.72 47.49 35.68
N PHE A 82 -8.59 47.84 36.96
CA PHE A 82 -8.60 46.88 38.07
C PHE A 82 -9.93 46.94 38.82
N LYS A 83 -10.55 45.77 39.06
CA LYS A 83 -11.81 45.66 39.78
C LYS A 83 -11.67 44.75 41.00
N GLU A 84 -11.93 45.28 42.19
CA GLU A 84 -11.99 44.48 43.42
C GLU A 84 -13.20 43.54 43.40
N THR A 85 -12.97 42.25 43.67
CA THR A 85 -13.99 41.19 43.57
C THR A 85 -14.75 40.93 44.87
N GLY A 86 -14.25 41.42 46.00
CA GLY A 86 -14.67 40.97 47.34
C GLY A 86 -14.23 39.55 47.71
N LEU A 87 -13.51 38.84 46.83
CA LEU A 87 -13.04 37.46 47.00
C LEU A 87 -11.54 37.34 47.33
N GLY A 88 -10.87 38.45 47.64
CA GLY A 88 -9.44 38.47 48.02
C GLY A 88 -8.44 38.60 46.87
N PHE A 89 -8.92 38.74 45.63
CA PHE A 89 -8.10 39.04 44.43
C PHE A 89 -8.76 40.13 43.56
N THR A 90 -7.97 40.76 42.70
CA THR A 90 -8.43 41.77 41.72
C THR A 90 -8.60 41.14 40.35
N LEU A 91 -9.69 41.48 39.65
CA LEU A 91 -9.79 41.23 38.22
C LEU A 91 -9.03 42.32 37.46
N THR A 92 -8.24 41.91 36.48
CA THR A 92 -7.49 42.76 35.56
C THR A 92 -8.17 42.71 34.20
N ASN A 93 -8.46 43.87 33.61
CA ASN A 93 -8.96 43.97 32.24
C ASN A 93 -7.93 44.73 31.39
N ARG A 94 -7.25 44.02 30.48
CA ARG A 94 -6.26 44.59 29.55
C ARG A 94 -6.92 44.99 28.23
N THR A 95 -6.35 45.98 27.55
CA THR A 95 -6.87 46.51 26.28
C THR A 95 -6.42 45.66 25.08
N GLU A 96 -6.99 45.90 23.89
CA GLU A 96 -6.53 45.26 22.65
C GLU A 96 -5.11 45.68 22.24
N ASP A 97 -4.63 46.86 22.68
CA ASP A 97 -3.29 47.36 22.36
C ASP A 97 -2.16 46.53 23.01
N ASP A 98 -2.45 45.80 24.09
CA ASP A 98 -1.51 44.91 24.78
C ASP A 98 -1.56 43.45 24.24
N LEU A 99 -2.45 43.13 23.29
CA LEU A 99 -2.74 41.76 22.85
C LEU A 99 -1.73 41.23 21.82
N LEU A 100 -1.17 40.06 22.09
CA LEU A 100 -0.36 39.26 21.18
C LEU A 100 -1.04 37.91 20.89
N ILE A 101 -1.47 37.71 19.64
CA ILE A 101 -1.94 36.41 19.15
C ILE A 101 -0.71 35.59 18.74
N LEU A 102 -0.42 34.52 19.46
CA LEU A 102 0.81 33.74 19.30
C LEU A 102 0.55 32.36 18.68
N GLU A 103 1.36 31.98 17.68
CA GLU A 103 1.46 30.57 17.24
C GLU A 103 2.12 29.74 18.35
N LEU A 104 1.44 28.71 18.83
CA LEU A 104 2.02 27.77 19.78
C LEU A 104 2.73 26.62 19.07
N VAL A 105 4.04 26.50 19.28
CA VAL A 105 4.86 25.38 18.80
C VAL A 105 5.39 24.60 20.00
N VAL A 106 5.12 23.28 20.05
CA VAL A 106 5.58 22.40 21.14
C VAL A 106 6.58 21.39 20.59
N ASP A 107 7.82 21.42 21.08
CA ASP A 107 8.95 20.58 20.61
C ASP A 107 9.08 20.52 19.07
N GLY A 108 8.92 21.67 18.40
CA GLY A 108 9.00 21.81 16.94
C GLY A 108 7.74 21.40 16.16
N GLN A 109 6.61 21.12 16.83
CA GLN A 109 5.32 20.85 16.20
C GLN A 109 4.32 21.98 16.48
N ALA A 110 3.82 22.63 15.42
CA ALA A 110 2.73 23.60 15.52
C ALA A 110 1.45 22.95 16.09
N ARG A 111 0.76 23.68 16.97
CA ARG A 111 -0.54 23.29 17.53
C ARG A 111 -1.65 24.03 16.78
N SER A 112 -2.81 23.40 16.65
CA SER A 112 -3.93 23.91 15.83
C SER A 112 -4.70 25.10 16.41
N HIS A 113 -4.19 25.73 17.47
CA HIS A 113 -4.82 26.84 18.16
C HIS A 113 -3.75 27.89 18.50
N SER A 114 -4.04 29.15 18.22
CA SER A 114 -3.27 30.28 18.73
C SER A 114 -3.48 30.47 20.23
N ILE A 115 -2.55 31.18 20.86
CA ILE A 115 -2.64 31.62 22.25
C ILE A 115 -2.74 33.15 22.27
N ASP A 116 -3.80 33.64 22.90
CA ASP A 116 -4.04 35.06 23.12
C ASP A 116 -3.30 35.46 24.41
N ALA A 117 -2.07 35.97 24.26
CA ALA A 117 -1.23 36.42 25.37
C ALA A 117 -1.24 37.95 25.46
N TYR A 118 -1.00 38.51 26.64
CA TYR A 118 -0.84 39.96 26.81
C TYR A 118 0.62 40.31 27.10
N TYR A 119 1.11 41.42 26.56
CA TYR A 119 2.47 41.89 26.83
C TYR A 119 2.43 43.26 27.52
N ASP A 120 3.04 43.33 28.70
CA ASP A 120 3.07 44.55 29.50
C ASP A 120 4.29 45.40 29.15
N TYR A 121 4.07 46.47 28.37
CA TYR A 121 5.11 47.41 27.96
C TYR A 121 5.74 48.21 29.12
N MET A 122 5.13 48.23 30.31
CA MET A 122 5.61 48.96 31.48
C MET A 122 6.46 48.09 32.41
N THR A 123 6.16 46.79 32.51
CA THR A 123 6.92 45.83 33.32
C THR A 123 7.87 44.93 32.53
N ASP A 124 7.80 44.91 31.19
CA ASP A 124 8.50 43.96 30.30
C ASP A 124 8.14 42.49 30.63
N GLU A 125 6.87 42.25 30.97
CA GLU A 125 6.38 40.89 31.29
C GLU A 125 5.32 40.43 30.27
N LEU A 126 5.47 39.18 29.82
CA LEU A 126 4.46 38.49 29.01
C LEU A 126 3.53 37.69 29.94
N PHE A 127 2.22 37.81 29.73
CA PHE A 127 1.16 37.11 30.45
C PHE A 127 0.51 36.08 29.53
N ILE A 128 0.71 34.79 29.84
CA ILE A 128 0.22 33.65 29.05
C ILE A 128 -1.01 33.03 29.72
N PRO A 129 -2.10 32.75 28.98
CA PRO A 129 -3.31 32.12 29.51
C PRO A 129 -3.05 30.66 29.90
N LEU A 130 -3.24 30.34 31.18
CA LEU A 130 -2.88 29.03 31.75
C LEU A 130 -3.84 27.91 31.34
N GLY A 131 -5.14 28.19 31.25
CA GLY A 131 -6.15 27.23 30.78
C GLY A 131 -5.87 26.82 29.34
N ARG A 132 -5.76 27.78 28.42
CA ARG A 132 -5.39 27.54 27.02
C ARG A 132 -4.06 26.80 26.84
N LEU A 133 -3.03 27.16 27.61
CA LEU A 133 -1.74 26.46 27.57
C LEU A 133 -1.89 25.01 28.07
N SER A 134 -2.59 24.79 29.18
CA SER A 134 -2.83 23.46 29.76
C SER A 134 -3.60 22.55 28.81
N GLN A 135 -4.69 23.06 28.20
CA GLN A 135 -5.44 22.36 27.15
C GLN A 135 -4.53 21.96 25.98
N SER A 136 -3.70 22.90 25.51
CA SER A 136 -2.81 22.69 24.37
C SER A 136 -1.70 21.67 24.62
N LEU A 137 -1.27 21.50 25.87
CA LEU A 137 -0.30 20.49 26.32
C LEU A 137 -0.96 19.16 26.75
N ASN A 138 -2.29 19.06 26.68
CA ASN A 138 -3.08 17.94 27.21
C ASN A 138 -2.87 17.71 28.72
N PHE A 139 -2.69 18.77 29.50
CA PHE A 139 -2.74 18.71 30.96
C PHE A 139 -4.21 18.87 31.42
N PRO A 140 -4.82 17.86 32.07
CA PRO A 140 -6.16 17.96 32.63
C PRO A 140 -6.15 18.82 33.89
N ILE A 141 -6.13 20.14 33.67
CA ILE A 141 -6.25 21.19 34.68
C ILE A 141 -7.47 22.02 34.28
N GLU A 142 -8.47 22.05 35.16
CA GLU A 142 -9.68 22.84 35.00
C GLU A 142 -9.46 24.25 35.58
N VAL A 143 -10.10 25.25 34.97
CA VAL A 143 -9.99 26.66 35.35
C VAL A 143 -11.37 27.20 35.72
N ASP A 144 -11.51 27.67 36.95
CA ASP A 144 -12.63 28.49 37.41
C ASP A 144 -12.11 29.91 37.61
N SER A 145 -12.18 30.71 36.55
CA SER A 145 -11.76 32.11 36.52
C SER A 145 -12.59 33.00 37.45
N GLN A 146 -13.86 32.66 37.69
CA GLN A 146 -14.76 33.42 38.55
C GLN A 146 -14.43 33.24 40.04
N GLN A 147 -13.97 32.06 40.45
CA GLN A 147 -13.49 31.82 41.82
C GLN A 147 -11.98 32.02 42.00
N GLY A 148 -11.23 32.27 40.92
CA GLY A 148 -9.78 32.41 40.95
C GLY A 148 -9.07 31.09 41.28
N LYS A 149 -9.57 29.98 40.73
CA LYS A 149 -9.17 28.62 41.10
C LYS A 149 -8.74 27.81 39.87
N MET A 150 -7.68 27.01 40.02
CA MET A 150 -7.33 25.95 39.05
C MET A 150 -7.05 24.65 39.80
N GLU A 151 -7.51 23.53 39.30
CA GLU A 151 -7.25 22.20 39.90
C GLU A 151 -7.09 21.13 38.82
N GLY A 152 -6.17 20.18 39.06
CA GLY A 152 -5.99 19.04 38.16
C GLY A 152 -4.64 18.35 38.34
N PHE A 153 -4.09 17.83 37.24
CA PHE A 153 -2.75 17.23 37.21
C PHE A 153 -2.04 17.43 35.86
N PHE A 154 -0.71 17.29 35.83
CA PHE A 154 0.10 17.41 34.62
C PHE A 154 1.00 16.17 34.43
N LEU A 155 1.15 15.70 33.19
CA LEU A 155 1.86 14.45 32.82
C LEU A 155 1.24 13.14 33.36
N ASN A 156 1.00 13.04 34.67
CA ASN A 156 0.47 11.84 35.33
C ASN A 156 -0.41 12.19 36.56
N PRO A 157 -1.34 11.31 37.00
CA PRO A 157 -2.27 11.63 38.09
C PRO A 157 -1.65 11.87 39.48
N ASN A 158 -0.38 11.52 39.71
CA ASN A 158 0.31 11.81 40.98
C ASN A 158 0.89 13.24 41.01
N ASN A 159 1.06 13.87 39.84
CA ASN A 159 1.53 15.24 39.69
C ASN A 159 0.34 16.22 39.79
N THR A 160 -0.29 16.27 40.95
CA THR A 160 -1.42 17.19 41.20
C THR A 160 -0.95 18.64 41.18
N PHE A 161 -1.79 19.53 40.65
CA PHE A 161 -1.63 20.98 40.66
C PHE A 161 -2.92 21.61 41.18
N SER A 162 -2.81 22.56 42.12
CA SER A 162 -3.91 23.42 42.51
C SER A 162 -3.45 24.84 42.79
N LEU A 163 -4.17 25.83 42.26
CA LEU A 163 -4.01 27.25 42.54
C LEU A 163 -5.32 27.79 43.12
N ASN A 164 -5.23 28.56 44.20
CA ASN A 164 -6.38 29.25 44.79
C ASN A 164 -5.99 30.69 45.17
N ALA A 165 -6.56 31.66 44.45
CA ALA A 165 -6.30 33.08 44.63
C ALA A 165 -6.84 33.63 45.96
N GLN A 166 -7.94 33.07 46.48
CA GLN A 166 -8.59 33.52 47.72
C GLN A 166 -7.75 33.17 48.95
N THR A 167 -7.14 31.97 48.96
CA THR A 167 -6.25 31.53 50.04
C THR A 167 -4.79 31.93 49.81
N GLN A 168 -4.45 32.46 48.62
CA GLN A 168 -3.07 32.72 48.18
C GLN A 168 -2.18 31.48 48.36
N GLU A 169 -2.67 30.32 47.91
CA GLU A 169 -1.92 29.05 47.95
C GLU A 169 -1.77 28.44 46.54
N ILE A 170 -0.57 27.97 46.23
CA ILE A 170 -0.31 27.05 45.10
C ILE A 170 0.24 25.76 45.69
N LYS A 171 -0.27 24.60 45.23
CA LYS A 171 0.22 23.28 45.66
C LYS A 171 0.55 22.43 44.45
N ILE A 172 1.72 21.81 44.50
CA ILE A 172 2.24 20.91 43.47
C ILE A 172 2.66 19.61 44.16
N GLN A 173 2.11 18.47 43.73
CA GLN A 173 2.35 17.15 44.38
C GLN A 173 2.03 17.11 45.89
N GLY A 174 1.22 18.07 46.39
CA GLY A 174 0.90 18.23 47.81
C GLY A 174 1.86 19.12 48.59
N GLU A 175 2.96 19.59 48.00
CA GLU A 175 3.83 20.62 48.60
C GLU A 175 3.27 22.02 48.29
N THR A 176 3.14 22.87 49.30
CA THR A 176 2.72 24.27 49.13
C THR A 176 3.92 25.12 48.70
N LEU A 177 3.77 25.88 47.62
CA LEU A 177 4.71 26.87 47.14
C LEU A 177 4.27 28.29 47.55
N ASP A 178 5.24 29.20 47.71
CA ASP A 178 4.96 30.62 47.92
C ASP A 178 4.18 31.20 46.73
N TYR A 179 3.04 31.85 47.02
CA TYR A 179 2.21 32.49 46.01
C TYR A 179 2.87 33.79 45.49
N PRO A 180 3.24 33.88 44.20
CA PRO A 180 3.89 35.06 43.67
C PRO A 180 2.84 36.17 43.46
N LYS A 181 2.96 37.26 44.21
CA LYS A 181 2.07 38.45 44.07
C LYS A 181 2.31 39.25 42.78
N SER A 182 3.38 38.95 42.05
CA SER A 182 3.74 39.51 40.74
C SER A 182 3.77 38.39 39.70
N GLY A 183 3.18 38.62 38.53
CA GLY A 183 3.15 37.64 37.44
C GLY A 183 2.01 36.62 37.49
N LEU A 184 0.89 36.97 38.13
CA LEU A 184 -0.40 36.27 38.09
C LEU A 184 -1.51 37.30 37.92
N GLU A 185 -2.36 37.13 36.90
CA GLU A 185 -3.50 38.00 36.61
C GLU A 185 -4.78 37.19 36.40
N PHE A 186 -5.92 37.76 36.82
CA PHE A 186 -7.22 37.12 36.78
C PHE A 186 -8.13 37.91 35.85
N SER A 187 -8.60 37.27 34.77
CA SER A 187 -9.64 37.81 33.89
C SER A 187 -10.96 37.08 34.16
N ASN A 188 -12.08 37.59 33.64
CA ASN A 188 -13.39 36.95 33.77
C ASN A 188 -13.43 35.52 33.19
N HIS A 189 -12.55 35.19 32.24
CA HIS A 189 -12.61 33.95 31.46
C HIS A 189 -11.35 33.06 31.56
N GLU A 190 -10.25 33.56 32.14
CA GLU A 190 -8.94 32.88 32.11
C GLU A 190 -8.02 33.42 33.21
N ILE A 191 -7.03 32.63 33.61
CA ILE A 191 -5.98 33.02 34.56
C ILE A 191 -4.65 33.07 33.80
N TYR A 192 -3.97 34.21 33.87
CA TYR A 192 -2.71 34.44 33.16
C TYR A 192 -1.53 34.36 34.12
N ALA A 193 -0.41 33.80 33.66
CA ALA A 193 0.85 33.86 34.40
C ALA A 193 2.04 34.14 33.48
N THR A 194 3.12 34.65 34.08
CA THR A 194 4.37 34.89 33.35
C THR A 194 5.11 33.58 33.04
N PRO A 195 5.91 33.52 31.96
CA PRO A 195 6.75 32.37 31.63
C PRO A 195 7.54 31.84 32.83
N LYS A 196 8.11 32.73 33.63
CA LYS A 196 8.87 32.41 34.85
C LYS A 196 8.06 31.60 35.87
N ASN A 197 6.78 31.93 36.06
CA ASN A 197 5.89 31.21 36.95
C ASN A 197 5.49 29.85 36.35
N ILE A 198 5.20 29.80 35.05
CA ILE A 198 4.89 28.56 34.31
C ILE A 198 6.05 27.56 34.36
N GLN A 199 7.28 28.02 34.13
CA GLN A 199 8.51 27.21 34.19
C GLN A 199 8.86 26.76 35.63
N ALA A 200 8.35 27.46 36.66
CA ALA A 200 8.51 27.04 38.05
C ALA A 200 7.49 25.96 38.47
N TRP A 201 6.32 25.91 37.83
CA TRP A 201 5.26 24.95 38.16
C TRP A 201 5.29 23.68 37.28
N PHE A 202 5.71 23.81 36.02
CA PHE A 202 5.71 22.74 35.03
C PHE A 202 7.12 22.53 34.44
N PRO A 203 7.51 21.29 34.09
CA PRO A 203 8.83 20.97 33.52
C PRO A 203 8.90 21.37 32.04
N LEU A 204 8.82 22.67 31.78
CA LEU A 204 8.74 23.30 30.47
C LEU A 204 9.80 24.40 30.35
N GLU A 205 10.22 24.68 29.14
CA GLU A 205 10.99 25.87 28.77
C GLU A 205 10.19 26.66 27.72
N LEU A 206 9.96 27.95 27.98
CA LEU A 206 9.13 28.82 27.15
C LEU A 206 10.00 29.92 26.52
N ASN A 207 9.95 30.05 25.20
CA ASN A 207 10.72 31.02 24.41
C ASN A 207 9.79 31.77 23.45
N LEU A 208 9.71 33.11 23.57
CA LEU A 208 8.91 33.96 22.69
C LEU A 208 9.77 34.54 21.57
N ILE A 209 9.47 34.15 20.33
CA ILE A 209 10.06 34.72 19.12
C ILE A 209 9.15 35.84 18.60
N TYR A 210 9.36 37.06 19.12
CA TYR A 210 8.56 38.24 18.78
C TYR A 210 8.43 38.50 17.27
N ALA A 211 9.49 38.26 16.50
CA ALA A 211 9.51 38.49 15.05
C ALA A 211 8.61 37.52 14.25
N GLU A 212 8.24 36.39 14.84
CA GLU A 212 7.39 35.36 14.23
C GLU A 212 6.03 35.24 14.93
N GLN A 213 5.77 36.07 15.96
CA GLN A 213 4.65 35.90 16.90
C GLN A 213 4.50 34.45 17.37
N ARG A 214 5.61 33.78 17.68
CA ARG A 214 5.63 32.35 18.05
C ARG A 214 6.04 32.15 19.50
N LEU A 215 5.25 31.39 20.24
CA LEU A 215 5.63 30.82 21.53
C LEU A 215 6.13 29.39 21.33
N GLU A 216 7.44 29.19 21.44
CA GLU A 216 8.05 27.87 21.50
C GLU A 216 8.01 27.33 22.93
N VAL A 217 7.46 26.13 23.09
CA VAL A 217 7.42 25.40 24.36
C VAL A 217 8.21 24.10 24.18
N THR A 218 9.38 24.03 24.80
CA THR A 218 10.19 22.81 24.86
C THR A 218 9.84 22.04 26.13
N SER A 219 9.58 20.74 26.05
CA SER A 219 9.29 19.95 27.25
C SER A 219 10.54 19.26 27.78
N LEU A 220 10.81 19.42 29.08
CA LEU A 220 11.94 18.76 29.75
C LEU A 220 11.65 17.27 30.05
N THR A 221 10.43 16.80 29.79
CA THR A 221 9.96 15.43 29.99
C THR A 221 8.98 15.02 28.89
N GLU A 222 8.91 13.73 28.53
CA GLU A 222 8.02 13.28 27.45
C GLU A 222 6.53 13.54 27.73
N LEU A 223 5.87 14.28 26.83
CA LEU A 223 4.47 14.69 26.99
C LEU A 223 3.48 13.55 26.65
N PRO A 224 2.27 13.53 27.26
CA PRO A 224 1.30 12.44 27.06
C PRO A 224 0.92 12.17 25.60
N PHE A 225 0.80 13.24 24.78
CA PHE A 225 0.49 13.11 23.35
C PHE A 225 1.67 12.57 22.54
N GLN A 226 2.92 12.85 22.94
CA GLN A 226 4.13 12.29 22.31
C GLN A 226 4.23 10.79 22.63
N ALA A 227 3.99 10.40 23.88
CA ALA A 227 3.92 8.99 24.28
C ALA A 227 2.75 8.26 23.58
N PHE A 228 1.64 8.94 23.28
CA PHE A 228 0.56 8.39 22.46
C PHE A 228 0.97 8.26 20.98
N ALA A 229 1.60 9.28 20.38
CA ALA A 229 2.07 9.26 19.00
C ALA A 229 3.17 8.21 18.76
N LYS A 230 4.15 8.08 19.66
CA LYS A 230 5.16 7.02 19.59
C LYS A 230 4.54 5.63 19.74
N ARG A 231 3.59 5.44 20.66
CA ARG A 231 2.83 4.17 20.75
C ARG A 231 2.07 3.92 19.46
N ARG A 232 1.36 4.91 18.90
CA ARG A 232 0.65 4.78 17.63
C ARG A 232 1.62 4.40 16.49
N ASN A 233 2.74 5.07 16.33
CA ASN A 233 3.77 4.72 15.35
C ASN A 233 4.37 3.32 15.56
N ILE A 234 4.56 2.87 16.81
CA ILE A 234 5.02 1.50 17.11
C ILE A 234 3.92 0.49 16.74
N TRP A 235 2.66 0.76 17.07
CA TRP A 235 1.52 -0.08 16.71
C TRP A 235 1.26 -0.11 15.20
N ASP A 236 1.47 1.00 14.50
CA ASP A 236 1.32 1.12 13.05
C ASP A 236 2.49 0.41 12.33
N ASN A 237 3.72 0.50 12.84
CA ASN A 237 4.86 -0.29 12.35
C ASN A 237 4.74 -1.80 12.65
N LEU A 238 4.12 -2.19 13.76
CA LEU A 238 3.75 -3.59 14.05
C LEU A 238 2.53 -4.05 13.22
N LYS A 239 1.75 -3.10 12.67
CA LYS A 239 0.63 -3.31 11.75
C LYS A 239 1.04 -3.16 10.27
N ASN A 240 2.29 -3.41 9.90
CA ASN A 240 2.71 -3.48 8.49
C ASN A 240 2.09 -4.67 7.69
N ASN A 241 1.03 -5.31 8.22
CA ASN A 241 0.10 -6.23 7.53
C ASN A 241 -1.38 -5.76 7.64
N VAL A 242 -1.65 -4.50 8.01
CA VAL A 242 -2.99 -3.91 7.96
C VAL A 242 -3.11 -3.13 6.66
N ARG A 243 -4.13 -3.50 5.87
CA ARG A 243 -4.54 -2.83 4.63
C ARG A 243 -4.39 -1.32 4.74
N ALA A 244 -3.85 -0.70 3.69
CA ALA A 244 -3.89 0.75 3.51
C ALA A 244 -5.30 1.27 3.85
N PRO A 245 -5.44 2.46 4.50
CA PRO A 245 -6.73 2.98 4.91
C PRO A 245 -7.69 2.91 3.74
N HIS A 246 -8.88 2.37 3.97
CA HIS A 246 -9.87 2.18 2.92
C HIS A 246 -10.31 3.57 2.43
N ILE A 247 -9.73 4.00 1.31
CA ILE A 247 -10.16 5.20 0.60
C ILE A 247 -11.49 4.81 -0.03
N ASP A 248 -12.58 5.33 0.55
CA ASP A 248 -13.92 5.20 -0.02
C ASP A 248 -13.95 6.03 -1.30
N ALA A 249 -13.76 5.35 -2.43
CA ALA A 249 -13.63 5.94 -3.75
C ALA A 249 -14.60 5.23 -4.69
N PRO A 250 -15.43 5.96 -5.47
CA PRO A 250 -16.43 5.37 -6.35
C PRO A 250 -15.77 4.38 -7.32
N LYS A 251 -16.41 3.22 -7.46
CA LYS A 251 -15.92 2.12 -8.28
C LYS A 251 -16.35 2.30 -9.73
N HIS A 252 -15.39 2.53 -10.61
CA HIS A 252 -15.57 2.53 -12.06
C HIS A 252 -15.09 1.19 -12.62
N VAL A 253 -16.00 0.46 -13.27
CA VAL A 253 -15.67 -0.76 -14.03
C VAL A 253 -15.60 -0.38 -15.50
N ILE A 254 -14.54 -0.79 -16.21
CA ILE A 254 -14.45 -0.53 -17.65
C ILE A 254 -15.48 -1.40 -18.39
N GLU A 255 -16.33 -0.75 -19.20
CA GLU A 255 -17.36 -1.43 -19.98
C GLU A 255 -16.78 -2.43 -20.99
N ARG A 256 -17.38 -3.62 -21.06
CA ARG A 256 -17.02 -4.68 -21.99
C ARG A 256 -17.67 -4.48 -23.35
N LYS A 257 -16.92 -4.67 -24.43
CA LYS A 257 -17.42 -4.55 -25.81
C LYS A 257 -17.79 -5.92 -26.38
N LEU A 258 -18.68 -5.93 -27.37
CA LEU A 258 -19.00 -7.16 -28.12
C LEU A 258 -17.82 -7.60 -28.99
N ILE A 259 -17.14 -6.64 -29.63
CA ILE A 259 -15.85 -6.82 -30.30
C ILE A 259 -15.05 -5.55 -30.02
N SER A 260 -13.82 -5.67 -29.49
CA SER A 260 -12.87 -4.56 -29.42
C SER A 260 -11.74 -4.74 -30.44
N LYS A 261 -10.94 -3.68 -30.65
CA LYS A 261 -9.78 -3.76 -31.54
C LYS A 261 -8.66 -4.51 -30.82
N PRO A 262 -8.08 -5.58 -31.40
CA PRO A 262 -7.03 -6.33 -30.73
C PRO A 262 -5.79 -5.49 -30.47
N HIS A 263 -5.30 -5.59 -29.24
CA HIS A 263 -3.91 -5.26 -28.90
C HIS A 263 -3.03 -6.36 -29.47
N LEU A 264 -2.05 -6.02 -30.32
CA LEU A 264 -1.19 -7.01 -30.98
C LEU A 264 0.27 -6.83 -30.55
N TYR A 265 0.90 -7.88 -30.07
CA TYR A 265 2.34 -7.94 -29.84
C TYR A 265 2.96 -8.92 -30.82
N GLY A 266 4.14 -8.56 -31.35
CA GLY A 266 4.93 -9.45 -32.19
C GLY A 266 6.41 -9.33 -31.84
N ALA A 267 7.09 -10.46 -31.73
CA ALA A 267 8.54 -10.54 -31.63
C ALA A 267 9.10 -11.58 -32.60
N LEU A 268 10.11 -11.16 -33.36
CA LEU A 268 10.84 -11.97 -34.31
C LEU A 268 12.29 -12.08 -33.82
N ASN A 269 12.73 -13.28 -33.47
CA ASN A 269 14.14 -13.61 -33.35
C ASN A 269 14.60 -14.28 -34.65
N VAL A 270 15.71 -13.80 -35.21
CA VAL A 270 16.41 -14.48 -36.32
C VAL A 270 17.84 -14.73 -35.89
N GLY A 271 18.26 -15.98 -35.89
CA GLY A 271 19.56 -16.42 -35.39
C GLY A 271 20.30 -17.35 -36.32
N ALA A 272 21.61 -17.44 -36.12
CA ALA A 272 22.46 -18.48 -36.65
C ALA A 272 23.24 -19.10 -35.49
N THR A 273 23.17 -20.42 -35.37
CA THR A 273 23.92 -21.22 -34.40
C THR A 273 24.85 -22.14 -35.15
N LYS A 274 26.13 -22.09 -34.80
CA LYS A 274 27.17 -23.02 -35.24
C LYS A 274 27.45 -24.00 -34.11
N ASN A 275 27.34 -25.30 -34.38
CA ASN A 275 27.65 -26.35 -33.41
C ASN A 275 29.13 -26.80 -33.47
N THR A 276 29.51 -27.71 -32.57
CA THR A 276 30.85 -28.34 -32.50
C THR A 276 31.24 -29.08 -33.79
N ASP A 277 30.26 -29.61 -34.54
CA ASP A 277 30.47 -30.34 -35.80
C ASP A 277 30.66 -29.40 -37.02
N ASN A 278 30.67 -28.09 -36.79
CA ASN A 278 30.70 -27.01 -37.79
C ASN A 278 29.44 -26.90 -38.66
N GLU A 279 28.33 -27.55 -38.31
CA GLU A 279 27.05 -27.32 -38.95
C GLU A 279 26.51 -25.95 -38.51
N ILE A 280 25.89 -25.24 -39.46
CA ILE A 280 25.28 -23.92 -39.23
C ILE A 280 23.78 -24.04 -39.44
N THR A 281 23.05 -24.00 -38.33
CA THR A 281 21.59 -23.94 -38.29
C THR A 281 21.19 -22.47 -38.29
N ASN A 282 20.26 -22.07 -39.15
CA ASN A 282 19.72 -20.71 -39.16
C ASN A 282 18.24 -20.77 -38.80
N THR A 283 17.85 -20.13 -37.70
CA THR A 283 16.50 -20.19 -37.16
C THR A 283 15.80 -18.84 -37.27
N ALA A 284 14.49 -18.87 -37.49
CA ALA A 284 13.60 -17.73 -37.33
C ALA A 284 12.42 -18.15 -36.44
N ASN A 285 12.32 -17.49 -35.29
CA ASN A 285 11.26 -17.67 -34.31
C ASN A 285 10.35 -16.43 -34.33
N LEU A 286 9.05 -16.62 -34.52
CA LEU A 286 8.03 -15.57 -34.48
C LEU A 286 7.02 -15.87 -33.36
N ASN A 287 7.13 -15.08 -32.29
CA ASN A 287 6.14 -15.00 -31.21
C ASN A 287 5.08 -13.93 -31.56
N MET A 288 3.80 -14.29 -31.49
CA MET A 288 2.68 -13.35 -31.68
C MET A 288 1.68 -13.51 -30.53
N GLN A 289 1.24 -12.38 -29.97
CA GLN A 289 0.16 -12.37 -28.97
C GLN A 289 -0.90 -11.35 -29.40
N ALA A 290 -2.17 -11.73 -29.29
CA ALA A 290 -3.31 -10.86 -29.55
C ALA A 290 -4.26 -10.86 -28.34
N THR A 291 -4.87 -9.73 -28.01
CA THR A 291 -5.92 -9.68 -26.98
C THR A 291 -7.00 -8.66 -27.32
N ALA A 292 -8.26 -9.07 -27.27
CA ALA A 292 -9.43 -8.26 -27.60
C ALA A 292 -10.65 -8.69 -26.76
N ASP A 293 -11.62 -7.80 -26.60
CA ASP A 293 -12.96 -8.15 -26.16
C ASP A 293 -13.64 -8.91 -27.31
N VAL A 294 -14.17 -10.09 -27.04
CA VAL A 294 -14.95 -10.91 -27.98
C VAL A 294 -16.14 -11.48 -27.22
N LEU A 295 -17.35 -11.15 -27.66
CA LEU A 295 -18.62 -11.54 -27.02
C LEU A 295 -18.72 -11.15 -25.54
N GLN A 296 -18.16 -9.99 -25.14
CA GLN A 296 -18.03 -9.55 -23.74
C GLN A 296 -17.16 -10.48 -22.85
N MET A 297 -16.26 -11.24 -23.46
CA MET A 297 -15.19 -11.99 -22.81
C MET A 297 -13.84 -11.43 -23.26
N THR A 298 -12.80 -11.53 -22.45
CA THR A 298 -11.42 -11.25 -22.87
C THR A 298 -10.90 -12.43 -23.67
N GLY A 299 -10.74 -12.25 -24.98
CA GLY A 299 -10.12 -13.23 -25.88
C GLY A 299 -8.63 -13.00 -25.99
N HIS A 300 -7.83 -13.98 -25.56
CA HIS A 300 -6.37 -14.00 -25.67
C HIS A 300 -5.95 -15.05 -26.70
N ILE A 301 -4.96 -14.74 -27.53
CA ILE A 301 -4.33 -15.67 -28.47
C ILE A 301 -2.81 -15.55 -28.30
N ASN A 302 -2.12 -16.67 -28.17
CA ASN A 302 -0.68 -16.78 -28.22
C ASN A 302 -0.30 -17.76 -29.34
N ALA A 303 0.69 -17.40 -30.17
CA ALA A 303 1.16 -18.21 -31.29
C ALA A 303 2.69 -18.15 -31.36
N ASN A 304 3.33 -19.32 -31.35
CA ASN A 304 4.76 -19.46 -31.58
C ASN A 304 5.00 -20.24 -32.89
N ILE A 305 5.71 -19.61 -33.83
CA ILE A 305 6.03 -20.19 -35.13
C ILE A 305 7.55 -20.28 -35.23
N ASN A 306 8.07 -21.48 -35.46
CA ASN A 306 9.49 -21.72 -35.64
C ASN A 306 9.80 -22.15 -37.08
N LYS A 307 10.97 -21.74 -37.55
CA LYS A 307 11.48 -22.12 -38.86
C LYS A 307 12.98 -22.31 -38.79
N ASP A 308 13.44 -23.54 -39.02
CA ASP A 308 14.78 -23.74 -39.57
C ASP A 308 14.74 -23.31 -41.05
N ILE A 309 15.66 -22.46 -41.48
CA ILE A 309 15.71 -21.97 -42.86
C ILE A 309 16.02 -23.10 -43.86
N ASN A 310 16.56 -24.23 -43.39
CA ASN A 310 16.83 -25.43 -44.19
C ASN A 310 15.67 -26.44 -44.24
N ASP A 311 14.63 -26.26 -43.41
CA ASP A 311 13.47 -27.17 -43.33
C ASP A 311 12.14 -26.40 -43.58
N ASN A 312 11.02 -27.09 -43.38
CA ASN A 312 9.68 -26.54 -43.47
C ASN A 312 9.38 -25.58 -42.29
N VAL A 313 8.33 -24.78 -42.45
CA VAL A 313 7.83 -23.94 -41.37
C VAL A 313 7.02 -24.81 -40.41
N GLU A 314 7.37 -24.77 -39.13
CA GLU A 314 6.68 -25.49 -38.07
C GLU A 314 5.90 -24.50 -37.18
N VAL A 315 4.60 -24.72 -37.04
CA VAL A 315 3.76 -23.95 -36.12
C VAL A 315 3.70 -24.76 -34.83
N GLU A 316 4.64 -24.52 -33.92
CA GLU A 316 4.77 -25.36 -32.72
C GLU A 316 3.52 -25.33 -31.84
N GLU A 317 2.99 -24.14 -31.56
CA GLU A 317 1.80 -24.00 -30.74
C GLU A 317 1.01 -22.73 -31.08
N VAL A 318 -0.32 -22.86 -31.11
CA VAL A 318 -1.25 -21.74 -31.01
C VAL A 318 -2.27 -22.05 -29.93
N LYS A 319 -2.30 -21.21 -28.88
CA LYS A 319 -3.29 -21.24 -27.81
C LYS A 319 -4.28 -20.10 -28.00
N ALA A 320 -5.57 -20.35 -27.79
CA ALA A 320 -6.58 -19.29 -27.71
C ALA A 320 -7.60 -19.56 -26.58
N THR A 321 -7.86 -18.54 -25.78
CA THR A 321 -8.72 -18.62 -24.59
C THR A 321 -9.67 -17.42 -24.57
N LEU A 322 -10.95 -17.67 -24.33
CA LEU A 322 -11.95 -16.67 -23.98
C LEU A 322 -12.19 -16.76 -22.47
N THR A 323 -11.84 -15.73 -21.73
CA THR A 323 -11.99 -15.66 -20.27
C THR A 323 -12.98 -14.56 -19.89
N GLN A 324 -13.88 -14.84 -18.96
CA GLN A 324 -14.77 -13.86 -18.34
C GLN A 324 -14.70 -13.99 -16.82
N VAL A 325 -14.53 -12.88 -16.11
CA VAL A 325 -14.33 -12.87 -14.65
C VAL A 325 -15.19 -11.78 -14.01
N ASP A 326 -15.82 -12.09 -12.88
CA ASP A 326 -16.50 -11.14 -12.01
C ASP A 326 -16.31 -11.53 -10.54
N SER A 327 -15.51 -10.74 -9.81
CA SER A 327 -15.25 -10.94 -8.38
C SER A 327 -16.51 -10.88 -7.50
N ALA A 328 -17.63 -10.35 -8.00
CA ALA A 328 -18.92 -10.32 -7.30
C ALA A 328 -19.81 -11.55 -7.59
N GLY A 329 -19.42 -12.43 -8.51
CA GLY A 329 -20.11 -13.70 -8.76
C GLY A 329 -21.42 -13.59 -9.55
N ASN A 330 -21.55 -12.63 -10.48
CA ASN A 330 -22.79 -12.46 -11.27
C ASN A 330 -22.76 -13.20 -12.63
N LEU A 331 -21.73 -14.00 -12.93
CA LEU A 331 -21.67 -14.72 -14.22
C LEU A 331 -22.62 -15.93 -14.21
N LEU A 332 -23.14 -16.26 -15.40
CA LEU A 332 -23.97 -17.44 -15.65
C LEU A 332 -25.25 -17.53 -14.78
N GLY A 333 -25.72 -16.41 -14.24
CA GLY A 333 -27.01 -16.31 -13.54
C GLY A 333 -27.06 -17.16 -12.27
N PHE A 334 -27.89 -18.21 -12.26
CA PHE A 334 -28.12 -19.06 -11.08
C PHE A 334 -26.86 -19.79 -10.57
N MET A 335 -25.82 -19.89 -11.41
CA MET A 335 -24.55 -20.50 -11.02
C MET A 335 -23.71 -19.59 -10.12
N ASN A 336 -24.00 -18.29 -10.07
CA ASN A 336 -23.20 -17.28 -9.36
C ASN A 336 -21.69 -17.37 -9.66
N ALA A 337 -21.33 -17.64 -10.92
CA ALA A 337 -19.95 -17.90 -11.30
C ALA A 337 -19.11 -16.63 -11.20
N THR A 338 -17.86 -16.79 -10.77
CA THR A 338 -16.85 -15.73 -10.65
C THR A 338 -15.84 -15.76 -11.79
N GLN A 339 -15.67 -16.90 -12.44
CA GLN A 339 -14.79 -17.09 -13.59
C GLN A 339 -15.38 -18.16 -14.51
N PHE A 340 -15.35 -17.87 -15.80
CA PHE A 340 -15.72 -18.77 -16.90
C PHE A 340 -14.66 -18.66 -18.00
N GLU A 341 -14.13 -19.79 -18.46
CA GLU A 341 -13.15 -19.86 -19.53
C GLU A 341 -13.55 -20.90 -20.58
N LEU A 342 -13.19 -20.62 -21.83
CA LEU A 342 -13.49 -21.44 -23.01
C LEU A 342 -12.32 -21.40 -23.99
N GLY A 343 -11.90 -22.54 -24.52
CA GLY A 343 -10.75 -22.69 -25.41
C GLY A 343 -9.62 -23.45 -24.72
N ASP A 344 -8.38 -23.04 -24.92
CA ASP A 344 -7.23 -23.61 -24.20
C ASP A 344 -7.23 -23.12 -22.75
N VAL A 345 -7.60 -23.99 -21.83
CA VAL A 345 -7.71 -23.68 -20.40
C VAL A 345 -6.68 -24.47 -19.61
N SER A 346 -6.12 -23.86 -18.55
CA SER A 346 -5.24 -24.52 -17.59
C SER A 346 -5.92 -24.58 -16.23
N PHE A 347 -5.91 -25.75 -15.60
CA PHE A 347 -6.71 -26.02 -14.42
C PHE A 347 -6.01 -27.01 -13.49
N GLN A 348 -6.41 -26.98 -12.23
CA GLN A 348 -6.07 -28.00 -11.25
C GLN A 348 -7.32 -28.84 -11.00
N THR A 349 -7.16 -30.16 -10.99
CA THR A 349 -8.25 -31.10 -10.72
C THR A 349 -8.49 -31.20 -9.20
N GLN A 350 -8.72 -32.40 -8.67
CA GLN A 350 -9.04 -32.62 -7.27
C GLN A 350 -7.76 -32.83 -6.44
N PRO A 351 -7.79 -32.58 -5.12
CA PRO A 351 -6.71 -32.99 -4.22
C PRO A 351 -6.37 -34.47 -4.43
N LEU A 352 -5.11 -34.84 -4.19
CA LEU A 352 -4.55 -36.20 -4.32
C LEU A 352 -4.48 -36.80 -5.75
N LEU A 353 -5.20 -36.28 -6.76
CA LEU A 353 -5.01 -36.70 -8.16
C LEU A 353 -3.72 -36.18 -8.78
N ASN A 354 -3.13 -35.12 -8.22
CA ASN A 354 -1.86 -34.51 -8.63
C ASN A 354 -1.76 -34.09 -10.12
N THR A 355 -2.89 -34.02 -10.84
CA THR A 355 -2.97 -33.57 -12.23
C THR A 355 -3.31 -32.08 -12.28
N GLN A 356 -2.29 -31.22 -12.30
CA GLN A 356 -2.43 -29.93 -12.99
C GLN A 356 -2.38 -30.23 -14.49
N SER A 357 -3.45 -29.88 -15.20
CA SER A 357 -3.59 -30.19 -16.62
C SER A 357 -3.94 -28.93 -17.41
N SER A 358 -3.67 -28.99 -18.71
CA SER A 358 -4.17 -28.03 -19.69
C SER A 358 -4.79 -28.80 -20.85
N GLY A 359 -5.79 -28.18 -21.46
CA GLY A 359 -6.50 -28.79 -22.57
C GLY A 359 -7.57 -27.87 -23.13
N ARG A 360 -8.06 -28.23 -24.30
CA ARG A 360 -9.16 -27.53 -24.97
C ARG A 360 -10.48 -27.88 -24.31
N GLY A 361 -11.22 -26.89 -23.83
CA GLY A 361 -12.59 -27.08 -23.37
C GLY A 361 -13.13 -25.91 -22.57
N LEU A 362 -13.75 -26.20 -21.43
CA LEU A 362 -14.39 -25.20 -20.57
C LEU A 362 -13.98 -25.37 -19.10
N PHE A 363 -13.91 -24.22 -18.41
CA PHE A 363 -13.70 -24.13 -16.97
C PHE A 363 -14.69 -23.13 -16.36
N ILE A 364 -15.38 -23.51 -15.29
CA ILE A 364 -16.33 -22.65 -14.57
C ILE A 364 -16.08 -22.78 -13.07
N THR A 365 -16.00 -21.66 -12.35
CA THR A 365 -15.87 -21.64 -10.88
C THR A 365 -16.64 -20.46 -10.30
N ASN A 366 -17.01 -20.57 -9.02
CA ASN A 366 -17.49 -19.45 -8.21
C ASN A 366 -16.54 -19.13 -7.02
N LYS A 367 -15.36 -19.74 -6.97
CA LYS A 367 -14.32 -19.42 -5.98
C LYS A 367 -13.75 -18.02 -6.24
N SER A 368 -13.13 -17.39 -5.23
CA SER A 368 -12.39 -16.15 -5.47
C SER A 368 -11.25 -16.38 -6.48
N ILE A 369 -10.95 -15.36 -7.29
CA ILE A 369 -10.02 -15.46 -8.44
C ILE A 369 -8.64 -16.01 -8.02
N ASN A 370 -8.13 -15.57 -6.86
CA ASN A 370 -6.86 -16.03 -6.30
C ASN A 370 -7.03 -17.13 -5.23
N ALA A 371 -8.07 -17.98 -5.34
CA ALA A 371 -8.27 -19.11 -4.44
C ALA A 371 -7.21 -20.20 -4.65
N ILE A 372 -6.48 -20.52 -3.58
CA ILE A 372 -5.55 -21.67 -3.57
C ILE A 372 -6.40 -22.95 -3.53
N ARG A 373 -6.25 -23.80 -4.55
CA ARG A 373 -6.97 -25.09 -4.66
C ARG A 373 -6.21 -26.21 -3.96
N ASP A 374 -4.94 -26.38 -4.30
CA ASP A 374 -3.99 -27.25 -3.59
C ASP A 374 -2.81 -26.41 -3.04
N PRO A 375 -2.68 -26.27 -1.70
CA PRO A 375 -1.54 -25.59 -1.10
C PRO A 375 -0.22 -26.35 -1.23
N ASP A 376 -0.24 -27.68 -1.39
CA ASP A 376 0.98 -28.50 -1.45
C ASP A 376 1.66 -28.37 -2.82
N ASN A 377 0.85 -28.27 -3.88
CA ASN A 377 1.29 -28.16 -5.27
C ASN A 377 1.01 -26.76 -5.85
N PHE A 378 1.05 -25.72 -5.02
CA PHE A 378 0.75 -24.36 -5.48
C PHE A 378 1.71 -23.92 -6.58
N SER A 379 1.16 -23.55 -7.74
CA SER A 379 1.90 -23.06 -8.89
C SER A 379 1.50 -21.65 -9.25
N LEU A 380 2.46 -20.81 -9.64
CA LEU A 380 2.20 -19.52 -10.27
C LEU A 380 2.56 -19.62 -11.75
N THR A 381 1.56 -19.40 -12.61
CA THR A 381 1.64 -19.49 -14.07
C THR A 381 1.34 -18.14 -14.71
N GLY A 382 1.88 -17.91 -15.91
CA GLY A 382 1.42 -16.81 -16.75
C GLY A 382 2.15 -16.74 -18.08
N ASN A 383 1.68 -15.85 -18.97
CA ASN A 383 2.17 -15.79 -20.34
C ASN A 383 3.33 -14.79 -20.49
N ALA A 384 4.36 -15.19 -21.22
CA ALA A 384 5.45 -14.35 -21.67
C ALA A 384 5.98 -14.88 -23.02
N PRO A 385 6.57 -14.05 -23.89
CA PRO A 385 7.11 -14.55 -25.14
C PRO A 385 8.32 -15.46 -24.89
N ALA A 386 8.57 -16.41 -25.81
CA ALA A 386 9.70 -17.34 -25.71
C ALA A 386 11.04 -16.61 -25.56
N GLY A 387 11.95 -17.18 -24.76
CA GLY A 387 13.27 -16.61 -24.49
C GLY A 387 13.31 -15.42 -23.54
N TRP A 388 12.18 -15.02 -22.93
CA TRP A 388 12.15 -14.02 -21.86
C TRP A 388 12.54 -14.66 -20.51
N ASP A 389 13.34 -13.96 -19.70
CA ASP A 389 13.61 -14.39 -18.32
C ASP A 389 12.44 -14.00 -17.41
N VAL A 390 12.06 -14.86 -16.48
CA VAL A 390 11.07 -14.59 -15.43
C VAL A 390 11.70 -14.93 -14.09
N GLU A 391 11.66 -13.99 -13.15
CA GLU A 391 12.06 -14.18 -11.75
C GLU A 391 10.82 -14.08 -10.85
N ILE A 392 10.68 -14.99 -9.89
CA ILE A 392 9.64 -14.93 -8.86
C ILE A 392 10.26 -14.68 -7.48
N TYR A 393 9.65 -13.74 -6.76
CA TYR A 393 10.06 -13.33 -5.42
C TYR A 393 8.90 -13.50 -4.44
N GLN A 394 9.20 -13.84 -3.18
CA GLN A 394 8.23 -13.79 -2.09
C GLN A 394 8.82 -12.97 -0.93
N ASN A 395 8.10 -11.96 -0.44
CA ASN A 395 8.57 -11.04 0.61
C ASN A 395 10.00 -10.49 0.33
N ASP A 396 10.20 -9.96 -0.89
CA ASP A 396 11.48 -9.46 -1.45
C ASP A 396 12.65 -10.46 -1.58
N LEU A 397 12.48 -11.73 -1.19
CA LEU A 397 13.45 -12.79 -1.49
C LEU A 397 13.14 -13.44 -2.82
N ILE A 398 14.16 -13.63 -3.67
CA ILE A 398 14.01 -14.46 -4.88
C ILE A 398 13.77 -15.92 -4.45
N LEU A 399 12.70 -16.52 -4.96
CA LEU A 399 12.43 -17.96 -4.80
C LEU A 399 13.06 -18.72 -5.96
N ASP A 400 12.74 -18.33 -7.19
CA ASP A 400 13.20 -19.01 -8.40
C ASP A 400 13.26 -18.07 -9.62
N PHE A 401 13.86 -18.54 -10.71
CA PHE A 401 13.77 -17.92 -12.02
C PHE A 401 13.85 -18.96 -13.15
N GLN A 402 13.20 -18.69 -14.27
CA GLN A 402 13.24 -19.52 -15.48
C GLN A 402 13.35 -18.64 -16.73
N THR A 403 13.88 -19.18 -17.82
CA THR A 403 13.71 -18.59 -19.16
C THR A 403 12.52 -19.30 -19.81
N VAL A 404 11.57 -18.53 -20.34
CA VAL A 404 10.34 -19.04 -20.95
C VAL A 404 10.70 -19.84 -22.20
N ASP A 405 10.14 -21.04 -22.31
CA ASP A 405 10.32 -21.92 -23.46
C ASP A 405 9.46 -21.48 -24.67
N THR A 406 9.29 -22.34 -25.67
CA THR A 406 8.55 -21.99 -26.88
C THR A 406 7.01 -22.06 -26.76
N ASN A 407 6.45 -22.58 -25.66
CA ASN A 407 5.00 -22.60 -25.41
C ASN A 407 4.45 -21.24 -24.91
N GLY A 408 5.35 -20.30 -24.59
CA GLY A 408 5.00 -18.92 -24.21
C GLY A 408 4.33 -18.76 -22.85
N GLU A 409 4.47 -19.75 -21.96
CA GLU A 409 4.01 -19.76 -20.58
C GLU A 409 5.22 -19.99 -19.65
N TYR A 410 5.32 -19.24 -18.54
CA TYR A 410 6.17 -19.63 -17.41
C TYR A 410 5.32 -20.32 -16.34
N ARG A 411 5.91 -21.31 -15.69
CA ARG A 411 5.26 -22.08 -14.61
C ARG A 411 6.26 -22.29 -13.49
N PHE A 412 6.02 -21.65 -12.34
CA PHE A 412 6.75 -21.96 -11.11
C PHE A 412 5.89 -22.93 -10.29
N THR A 413 6.35 -24.16 -10.12
CA THR A 413 5.65 -25.22 -9.38
C THR A 413 6.13 -25.32 -7.93
N ALA A 414 5.32 -25.93 -7.06
CA ALA A 414 5.64 -26.19 -5.66
C ALA A 414 6.15 -24.96 -4.87
N LEU A 415 5.54 -23.79 -5.11
CA LEU A 415 5.91 -22.55 -4.46
C LEU A 415 5.52 -22.58 -2.97
N PRO A 416 6.44 -22.24 -2.04
CA PRO A 416 6.17 -22.31 -0.61
C PRO A 416 5.09 -21.31 -0.19
N LEU A 417 4.03 -21.79 0.46
CA LEU A 417 2.98 -20.98 1.05
C LEU A 417 3.08 -20.99 2.58
N ARG A 418 3.03 -19.80 3.19
CA ARG A 418 2.89 -19.59 4.63
C ARG A 418 1.42 -19.38 4.97
N ARG A 419 1.02 -19.61 6.22
CA ARG A 419 -0.36 -19.35 6.66
C ARG A 419 -0.63 -17.84 6.73
N GLY A 420 -1.68 -17.38 6.05
CA GLY A 420 -2.07 -15.99 5.94
C GLY A 420 -1.76 -15.41 4.55
N GLU A 421 -1.28 -14.17 4.51
CA GLU A 421 -0.98 -13.45 3.27
C GLU A 421 0.36 -13.89 2.68
N ASN A 422 0.35 -14.28 1.40
CA ASN A 422 1.52 -14.61 0.61
C ASN A 422 1.59 -13.67 -0.59
N GLN A 423 2.58 -12.77 -0.56
CA GLN A 423 2.82 -11.83 -1.65
C GLN A 423 3.95 -12.35 -2.55
N PHE A 424 3.60 -12.68 -3.80
CA PHE A 424 4.55 -13.06 -4.83
C PHE A 424 4.73 -11.90 -5.81
N THR A 425 5.97 -11.48 -6.05
CA THR A 425 6.32 -10.47 -7.06
C THR A 425 7.06 -11.16 -8.20
N VAL A 426 6.46 -11.13 -9.39
CA VAL A 426 7.02 -11.70 -10.62
C VAL A 426 7.62 -10.58 -11.46
N LYS A 427 8.86 -10.77 -11.92
CA LYS A 427 9.61 -9.84 -12.76
C LYS A 427 9.99 -10.54 -14.07
N ILE A 428 9.44 -10.06 -15.18
CA ILE A 428 9.68 -10.62 -16.52
C ILE A 428 10.60 -9.66 -17.27
N TYR A 429 11.69 -10.16 -17.85
CA TYR A 429 12.68 -9.40 -18.59
C TYR A 429 12.75 -9.89 -20.04
N GLY A 430 12.57 -8.97 -20.98
CA GLY A 430 12.67 -9.28 -22.40
C GLY A 430 14.10 -9.13 -22.95
N PRO A 431 14.38 -9.76 -24.10
CA PRO A 431 15.69 -9.71 -24.75
C PRO A 431 16.11 -8.28 -25.15
N ASN A 432 15.16 -7.36 -25.31
CA ASN A 432 15.43 -5.97 -25.66
C ASN A 432 15.41 -5.03 -24.44
N GLY A 433 15.55 -5.57 -23.23
CA GLY A 433 15.52 -4.82 -21.98
C GLY A 433 14.14 -4.29 -21.61
N GLU A 434 13.08 -4.88 -22.17
CA GLU A 434 11.75 -4.81 -21.63
C GLU A 434 11.78 -5.31 -20.16
N LYS A 435 11.03 -4.65 -19.28
CA LYS A 435 10.82 -5.15 -17.91
C LYS A 435 9.34 -5.01 -17.55
N ARG A 436 8.74 -6.13 -17.17
CA ARG A 436 7.41 -6.21 -16.57
C ARG A 436 7.58 -6.60 -15.11
N GLU A 437 6.77 -6.02 -14.24
CA GLU A 437 6.76 -6.36 -12.83
C GLU A 437 5.31 -6.32 -12.35
N TYR A 438 4.87 -7.40 -11.73
CA TYR A 438 3.56 -7.48 -11.10
C TYR A 438 3.63 -8.30 -9.81
N THR A 439 2.63 -8.08 -8.97
CA THR A 439 2.60 -8.61 -7.62
C THR A 439 1.22 -9.17 -7.38
N GLU A 440 1.16 -10.45 -7.06
CA GLU A 440 -0.05 -11.18 -6.73
C GLU A 440 -0.04 -11.53 -5.24
N THR A 441 -1.21 -11.38 -4.63
CA THR A 441 -1.43 -11.74 -3.24
C THR A 441 -2.37 -12.93 -3.20
N TYR A 442 -1.91 -14.01 -2.57
CA TYR A 442 -2.68 -15.21 -2.29
C TYR A 442 -2.86 -15.36 -0.78
N TYR A 443 -4.07 -15.75 -0.34
CA TYR A 443 -4.37 -15.88 1.09
C TYR A 443 -4.60 -17.34 1.46
N LEU A 444 -3.63 -17.95 2.14
CA LEU A 444 -3.74 -19.30 2.68
C LEU A 444 -4.32 -19.26 4.09
N GLY A 445 -5.65 -19.24 4.17
CA GLY A 445 -6.39 -19.44 5.42
C GLY A 445 -6.60 -20.91 5.76
N SER A 446 -7.62 -21.16 6.58
CA SER A 446 -8.10 -22.49 6.94
C SER A 446 -8.68 -23.33 5.79
N GLY A 447 -8.85 -22.74 4.61
CA GLY A 447 -9.60 -23.32 3.49
C GLY A 447 -11.12 -23.37 3.73
N THR A 448 -11.61 -23.06 4.94
CA THR A 448 -13.03 -23.23 5.28
C THR A 448 -13.92 -22.22 4.56
N VAL A 449 -14.86 -22.73 3.76
CA VAL A 449 -15.98 -21.97 3.20
C VAL A 449 -16.88 -21.45 4.32
N LYS A 450 -17.43 -20.23 4.22
CA LYS A 450 -18.27 -19.66 5.29
C LYS A 450 -19.57 -20.45 5.42
N GLN A 451 -20.17 -20.41 6.60
CA GLN A 451 -21.43 -21.10 6.88
C GLN A 451 -22.53 -20.70 5.87
N GLY A 452 -23.07 -21.69 5.16
CA GLY A 452 -24.10 -21.52 4.13
C GLY A 452 -23.59 -21.13 2.75
N GLU A 453 -22.30 -20.80 2.59
CA GLU A 453 -21.69 -20.59 1.27
C GLU A 453 -21.34 -21.94 0.61
N PHE A 454 -21.39 -21.96 -0.72
CA PHE A 454 -21.13 -23.11 -1.57
C PHE A 454 -20.14 -22.71 -2.65
N ASN A 455 -18.98 -23.36 -2.68
CA ASN A 455 -17.94 -23.16 -3.68
C ASN A 455 -17.87 -24.37 -4.61
N TYR A 456 -17.54 -24.17 -5.89
CA TYR A 456 -17.34 -25.28 -6.83
C TYR A 456 -16.28 -24.95 -7.88
N ASP A 457 -15.74 -25.99 -8.52
CA ASP A 457 -15.03 -25.94 -9.80
C ASP A 457 -15.65 -27.00 -10.73
N LEU A 458 -15.92 -26.63 -11.98
CA LEU A 458 -16.39 -27.50 -13.06
C LEU A 458 -15.44 -27.40 -14.25
N ILE A 459 -14.96 -28.54 -14.74
CA ILE A 459 -13.98 -28.67 -15.82
C ILE A 459 -14.52 -29.71 -16.80
N ALA A 460 -14.49 -29.41 -18.10
CA ALA A 460 -14.69 -30.39 -19.16
C ALA A 460 -13.80 -30.06 -20.36
N THR A 461 -12.84 -30.92 -20.70
CA THR A 461 -11.78 -30.66 -21.69
C THR A 461 -11.36 -31.92 -22.43
N GLU A 462 -10.82 -31.80 -23.64
CA GLU A 462 -9.94 -32.80 -24.25
C GLU A 462 -8.55 -32.63 -23.62
N SER A 463 -8.09 -33.62 -22.85
CA SER A 463 -6.85 -33.51 -22.06
C SER A 463 -5.62 -33.47 -22.98
N SER A 464 -4.57 -32.72 -22.62
CA SER A 464 -3.30 -32.61 -23.37
C SER A 464 -3.35 -31.95 -24.78
N ASN A 465 -4.54 -31.67 -25.33
CA ASN A 465 -4.70 -31.06 -26.65
C ASN A 465 -4.84 -29.53 -26.59
N SER A 466 -4.06 -28.80 -27.40
CA SER A 466 -4.27 -27.37 -27.69
C SER A 466 -5.27 -27.16 -28.85
N LEU A 467 -5.75 -25.92 -29.08
CA LEU A 467 -6.68 -25.61 -30.18
C LEU A 467 -6.13 -25.90 -31.57
N PHE A 468 -4.81 -25.84 -31.76
CA PHE A 468 -4.15 -26.07 -33.05
C PHE A 468 -3.06 -27.14 -32.91
N LYS A 469 -3.31 -28.31 -33.50
CA LYS A 469 -2.42 -29.48 -33.42
C LYS A 469 -1.16 -29.31 -34.28
N ASN A 470 -0.01 -29.61 -33.69
CA ASN A 470 1.24 -29.89 -34.42
C ASN A 470 1.95 -31.18 -33.91
N ASN A 471 1.49 -31.76 -32.80
CA ASN A 471 2.13 -32.92 -32.18
C ASN A 471 1.24 -34.17 -32.29
N GLU A 472 1.73 -35.24 -32.94
CA GLU A 472 0.96 -36.49 -33.19
C GLU A 472 0.83 -37.40 -31.95
N THR A 473 1.38 -36.99 -30.79
CA THR A 473 1.46 -37.81 -29.56
C THR A 473 0.50 -37.40 -28.44
N ALA A 474 -0.31 -36.36 -28.62
CA ALA A 474 -1.32 -35.95 -27.64
C ALA A 474 -2.52 -36.92 -27.63
N SER A 475 -3.12 -37.14 -26.46
CA SER A 475 -4.35 -37.93 -26.35
C SER A 475 -5.58 -37.10 -26.74
N ASP A 476 -6.55 -37.73 -27.41
CA ASP A 476 -7.88 -37.17 -27.70
C ASP A 476 -8.91 -37.48 -26.59
N ASP A 477 -8.48 -37.99 -25.44
CA ASP A 477 -9.36 -38.44 -24.35
C ASP A 477 -10.03 -37.27 -23.60
N GLY A 478 -11.32 -37.46 -23.34
CA GLY A 478 -12.14 -36.51 -22.59
C GLY A 478 -11.86 -36.56 -21.09
N LEU A 479 -11.67 -35.39 -20.49
CA LEU A 479 -11.54 -35.18 -19.05
C LEU A 479 -12.72 -34.33 -18.55
N ALA A 480 -13.41 -34.82 -17.53
CA ALA A 480 -14.44 -34.10 -16.80
C ALA A 480 -14.13 -34.14 -15.30
N SER A 481 -14.16 -32.99 -14.63
CA SER A 481 -13.97 -32.90 -13.18
C SER A 481 -14.94 -31.92 -12.57
N MET A 482 -15.64 -32.35 -11.53
CA MET A 482 -16.44 -31.50 -10.67
C MET A 482 -15.91 -31.58 -9.23
N SER A 483 -15.75 -30.44 -8.58
CA SER A 483 -15.57 -30.39 -7.12
C SER A 483 -16.50 -29.35 -6.52
N ALA A 484 -17.00 -29.62 -5.33
CA ALA A 484 -17.91 -28.77 -4.59
C ALA A 484 -17.52 -28.78 -3.11
N GLU A 485 -17.60 -27.62 -2.45
CA GLU A 485 -17.31 -27.45 -1.04
C GLU A 485 -18.39 -26.59 -0.37
N TYR A 486 -18.94 -27.07 0.74
CA TYR A 486 -20.05 -26.41 1.44
C TYR A 486 -19.71 -26.14 2.91
N GLY A 487 -19.90 -24.90 3.35
CA GLY A 487 -19.71 -24.50 4.75
C GLY A 487 -20.88 -24.92 5.64
N LEU A 488 -20.75 -26.03 6.37
CA LEU A 488 -21.77 -26.48 7.33
C LEU A 488 -21.82 -25.58 8.58
N PHE A 489 -20.66 -25.17 9.08
CA PHE A 489 -20.51 -24.32 10.26
C PHE A 489 -19.44 -23.25 10.03
N LYS A 490 -19.38 -22.22 10.88
CA LYS A 490 -18.47 -21.06 10.71
C LYS A 490 -17.00 -21.40 10.44
N ASN A 491 -16.52 -22.51 10.99
CA ASN A 491 -15.15 -23.01 10.86
C ASN A 491 -15.13 -24.47 10.36
N PHE A 492 -16.13 -24.94 9.62
CA PHE A 492 -16.18 -26.33 9.14
C PHE A 492 -16.90 -26.43 7.80
N SER A 493 -16.18 -26.92 6.79
CA SER A 493 -16.71 -27.21 5.46
C SER A 493 -16.41 -28.65 5.05
N VAL A 494 -17.25 -29.17 4.15
CA VAL A 494 -17.11 -30.51 3.55
C VAL A 494 -16.93 -30.33 2.05
N LEU A 495 -15.93 -31.03 1.50
CA LEU A 495 -15.64 -31.12 0.08
C LEU A 495 -16.15 -32.46 -0.46
N ALA A 496 -16.69 -32.46 -1.67
CA ALA A 496 -16.99 -33.64 -2.46
C ALA A 496 -16.61 -33.39 -3.93
N GLY A 497 -16.19 -34.41 -4.66
CA GLY A 497 -15.84 -34.30 -6.07
C GLY A 497 -15.96 -35.62 -6.83
N ALA A 498 -16.12 -35.50 -8.14
CA ALA A 498 -16.12 -36.62 -9.08
C ALA A 498 -15.29 -36.25 -10.32
N PHE A 499 -14.41 -37.15 -10.74
CA PHE A 499 -13.49 -37.02 -11.87
C PHE A 499 -13.71 -38.19 -12.84
N SER A 500 -13.52 -37.94 -14.13
CA SER A 500 -13.49 -38.94 -15.20
C SER A 500 -12.49 -38.49 -16.26
N GLY A 501 -11.62 -39.36 -16.73
CA GLY A 501 -10.69 -39.09 -17.83
C GLY A 501 -9.39 -39.87 -17.70
N ASP A 502 -8.42 -39.59 -18.57
CA ASP A 502 -7.11 -40.24 -18.49
C ASP A 502 -6.39 -39.90 -17.19
N ILE A 503 -5.91 -40.94 -16.51
CA ILE A 503 -4.91 -40.84 -15.44
C ILE A 503 -3.81 -41.86 -15.77
N TYR A 504 -2.63 -41.37 -16.15
CA TYR A 504 -1.44 -42.17 -16.48
C TYR A 504 -1.59 -43.15 -17.67
N GLY A 505 -2.45 -42.84 -18.65
CA GLY A 505 -2.68 -43.68 -19.83
C GLY A 505 -3.82 -44.70 -19.69
N GLU A 506 -4.61 -44.62 -18.62
CA GLU A 506 -5.87 -45.35 -18.47
C GLU A 506 -7.05 -44.40 -18.20
N GLU A 507 -8.19 -44.64 -18.86
CA GLU A 507 -9.45 -43.96 -18.57
C GLU A 507 -9.97 -44.40 -17.19
N GLN A 508 -9.95 -43.49 -16.23
CA GLN A 508 -10.34 -43.74 -14.85
C GLN A 508 -11.41 -42.76 -14.37
N THR A 509 -12.26 -43.23 -13.45
CA THR A 509 -13.17 -42.40 -12.67
C THR A 509 -12.69 -42.34 -11.23
N ALA A 510 -12.85 -41.19 -10.57
CA ALA A 510 -12.46 -41.03 -9.17
C ALA A 510 -13.48 -40.20 -8.39
N PHE A 511 -13.65 -40.51 -7.11
CA PHE A 511 -14.51 -39.79 -6.18
C PHE A 511 -13.71 -39.30 -4.99
N THR A 512 -13.72 -37.98 -4.77
CA THR A 512 -13.05 -37.33 -3.64
C THR A 512 -14.06 -36.88 -2.60
N THR A 513 -13.69 -36.99 -1.33
CA THR A 513 -14.39 -36.35 -0.21
C THR A 513 -13.38 -35.79 0.77
N GLY A 514 -13.70 -34.68 1.42
CA GLY A 514 -12.77 -34.02 2.32
C GLY A 514 -13.48 -33.16 3.36
N VAL A 515 -12.73 -32.77 4.39
CA VAL A 515 -13.16 -31.82 5.40
C VAL A 515 -12.10 -30.73 5.56
N ARG A 516 -12.55 -29.51 5.83
CA ARG A 516 -11.69 -28.38 6.26
C ARG A 516 -12.24 -27.84 7.57
N THR A 517 -11.37 -27.56 8.53
CA THR A 517 -11.78 -26.92 9.78
C THR A 517 -10.68 -26.07 10.41
N ALA A 518 -11.08 -25.07 11.20
CA ALA A 518 -10.17 -24.24 11.98
C ALA A 518 -10.45 -24.41 13.48
N LEU A 519 -9.64 -25.23 14.16
CA LEU A 519 -9.77 -25.58 15.58
C LEU A 519 -8.47 -25.27 16.33
N TRP A 520 -8.58 -24.67 17.51
CA TRP A 520 -7.42 -24.31 18.37
C TRP A 520 -6.30 -23.53 17.64
N ASN A 521 -6.68 -22.59 16.75
CA ASN A 521 -5.77 -21.84 15.86
C ASN A 521 -4.86 -22.75 14.99
N THR A 522 -5.35 -23.95 14.69
CA THR A 522 -4.76 -24.90 13.75
C THR A 522 -5.77 -25.10 12.63
N ASP A 523 -5.30 -24.94 11.40
CA ASP A 523 -6.07 -25.22 10.20
C ASP A 523 -5.86 -26.70 9.89
N ILE A 524 -6.97 -27.43 9.73
CA ILE A 524 -6.99 -28.88 9.56
C ILE A 524 -7.71 -29.18 8.26
N GLN A 525 -7.04 -29.90 7.37
CA GLN A 525 -7.55 -30.38 6.10
C GLN A 525 -7.36 -31.90 6.08
N ALA A 526 -8.41 -32.66 5.81
CA ALA A 526 -8.30 -34.08 5.53
C ALA A 526 -9.04 -34.39 4.24
N ASP A 527 -8.44 -35.21 3.38
CA ASP A 527 -8.97 -35.61 2.07
C ASP A 527 -8.85 -37.12 1.91
N TYR A 528 -9.83 -37.71 1.22
CA TYR A 528 -9.86 -39.10 0.81
C TYR A 528 -10.36 -39.17 -0.63
N ILE A 529 -9.69 -39.98 -1.45
CA ILE A 529 -10.09 -40.26 -2.83
C ILE A 529 -10.07 -41.76 -3.09
N THR A 530 -11.00 -42.21 -3.92
CA THR A 530 -11.07 -43.59 -4.42
C THR A 530 -11.26 -43.59 -5.94
N GLN A 531 -10.64 -44.54 -6.64
CA GLN A 531 -10.62 -44.67 -8.10
C GLN A 531 -11.32 -45.97 -8.57
N SER A 532 -11.73 -46.03 -9.84
CA SER A 532 -12.42 -47.19 -10.42
C SER A 532 -11.59 -48.48 -10.47
N ASN A 533 -10.27 -48.37 -10.44
CA ASN A 533 -9.31 -49.47 -10.31
C ASN A 533 -9.11 -49.94 -8.85
N GLU A 534 -9.97 -49.52 -7.92
CA GLU A 534 -9.89 -49.78 -6.47
C GLU A 534 -8.69 -49.10 -5.75
N ALA A 535 -7.95 -48.20 -6.41
CA ALA A 535 -6.91 -47.40 -5.76
C ALA A 535 -7.51 -46.35 -4.83
N ASN A 536 -6.85 -46.09 -3.70
CA ASN A 536 -7.32 -45.22 -2.62
C ASN A 536 -6.18 -44.35 -2.09
N ALA A 537 -6.43 -43.04 -1.92
CA ALA A 537 -5.45 -42.15 -1.30
C ALA A 537 -6.06 -41.31 -0.17
N TYR A 538 -5.23 -40.98 0.81
CA TYR A 538 -5.58 -40.25 2.02
C TYR A 538 -4.59 -39.10 2.21
N GLN A 539 -5.08 -37.95 2.67
CA GLN A 539 -4.26 -36.79 3.04
C GLN A 539 -4.70 -36.24 4.39
N LEU A 540 -3.74 -35.84 5.22
CA LEU A 540 -3.96 -35.01 6.41
C LEU A 540 -2.96 -33.85 6.40
N ASN A 541 -3.50 -32.64 6.44
CA ASN A 541 -2.79 -31.37 6.39
C ASN A 541 -3.12 -30.57 7.65
N LEU A 542 -2.10 -30.22 8.43
CA LEU A 542 -2.22 -29.41 9.65
C LEU A 542 -1.33 -28.17 9.51
N ARG A 543 -1.88 -26.96 9.65
CA ARG A 543 -1.12 -25.70 9.54
C ARG A 543 -1.38 -24.79 10.74
N ARG A 544 -0.33 -24.22 11.34
CA ARG A 544 -0.45 -23.39 12.56
C ARG A 544 0.60 -22.29 12.63
N ASN A 545 0.16 -21.09 13.03
CA ASN A 545 1.07 -20.02 13.45
C ASN A 545 1.54 -20.28 14.89
N LEU A 546 2.85 -20.41 15.07
CA LEU A 546 3.52 -20.52 16.36
C LEU A 546 3.81 -19.14 16.96
N SER A 547 4.14 -18.15 16.11
CA SER A 547 4.27 -16.73 16.47
C SER A 547 3.97 -15.85 15.24
N PRO A 548 3.92 -14.51 15.36
CA PRO A 548 3.80 -13.62 14.19
C PRO A 548 4.94 -13.71 13.18
N THR A 549 5.98 -14.49 13.47
CA THR A 549 7.16 -14.70 12.61
C THR A 549 7.51 -16.17 12.45
N ALA A 550 6.63 -17.09 12.85
CA ALA A 550 6.88 -18.53 12.79
C ALA A 550 5.58 -19.30 12.52
N ASP A 551 5.60 -20.16 11.51
CA ASP A 551 4.52 -21.07 11.17
C ASP A 551 5.07 -22.48 10.91
N ILE A 552 4.22 -23.48 11.16
CA ILE A 552 4.52 -24.89 10.93
C ILE A 552 3.38 -25.52 10.15
N SER A 553 3.74 -26.35 9.17
CA SER A 553 2.85 -27.28 8.49
C SER A 553 3.30 -28.72 8.76
N LEU A 554 2.32 -29.62 8.83
CA LEU A 554 2.50 -31.06 8.86
C LEU A 554 1.61 -31.64 7.75
N ASN A 555 2.19 -32.48 6.91
CA ASN A 555 1.54 -33.18 5.82
C ASN A 555 1.70 -34.70 6.03
N TYR A 556 0.63 -35.45 5.77
CA TYR A 556 0.68 -36.90 5.68
C TYR A 556 -0.11 -37.31 4.45
N LYS A 557 0.47 -38.17 3.61
CA LYS A 557 -0.20 -38.80 2.48
C LYS A 557 -0.01 -40.32 2.56
N ALA A 558 -1.02 -41.07 2.14
CA ALA A 558 -0.94 -42.52 1.99
C ALA A 558 -1.70 -42.95 0.74
N TYR A 559 -1.16 -43.93 0.05
CA TYR A 559 -1.63 -44.46 -1.23
C TYR A 559 -1.71 -45.98 -1.14
N ASP A 560 -2.85 -46.54 -1.52
CA ASP A 560 -3.14 -47.98 -1.52
C ASP A 560 -3.74 -48.37 -2.88
N GLY A 561 -3.43 -49.54 -3.39
CA GLY A 561 -3.88 -50.01 -4.72
C GLY A 561 -3.28 -49.30 -5.96
N TYR A 562 -2.47 -48.25 -5.80
CA TYR A 562 -1.80 -47.56 -6.92
C TYR A 562 -0.72 -48.42 -7.58
N LEU A 563 -0.56 -48.32 -8.91
CA LEU A 563 0.57 -48.91 -9.61
C LEU A 563 1.80 -48.01 -9.47
N GLN A 564 3.00 -48.62 -9.53
CA GLN A 564 4.26 -47.88 -9.41
C GLN A 564 4.50 -46.90 -10.57
N ALA A 565 3.92 -47.14 -11.75
CA ALA A 565 3.98 -46.23 -12.88
C ALA A 565 3.17 -44.95 -12.63
N ASP A 566 2.04 -45.08 -11.95
CA ASP A 566 1.10 -44.01 -11.62
C ASP A 566 1.66 -43.17 -10.47
N ASN A 567 1.98 -43.83 -9.36
CA ASN A 567 2.53 -43.20 -8.17
C ASN A 567 3.51 -44.15 -7.47
N PRO A 568 4.82 -43.86 -7.45
CA PRO A 568 5.80 -44.71 -6.79
C PRO A 568 5.76 -44.63 -5.25
N THR A 569 5.06 -43.63 -4.68
CA THR A 569 5.01 -43.38 -3.23
C THR A 569 3.84 -44.10 -2.58
N LYS A 570 4.12 -44.90 -1.57
CA LYS A 570 3.14 -45.62 -0.74
C LYS A 570 2.66 -44.78 0.44
N SER A 571 3.57 -44.07 1.11
CA SER A 571 3.21 -43.06 2.10
C SER A 571 4.26 -41.95 2.19
N SER A 572 3.86 -40.75 2.59
CA SER A 572 4.78 -39.65 2.88
C SER A 572 4.39 -38.84 4.10
N TYR A 573 5.39 -38.32 4.79
CA TYR A 573 5.28 -37.49 6.00
C TYR A 573 6.12 -36.23 5.80
N GLY A 574 5.47 -35.09 5.64
CA GLY A 574 6.11 -33.78 5.46
C GLY A 574 6.01 -32.93 6.71
N VAL A 575 7.09 -32.22 7.06
CA VAL A 575 7.14 -31.23 8.13
C VAL A 575 7.86 -29.99 7.62
N THR A 576 7.15 -28.86 7.47
CA THR A 576 7.78 -27.59 7.10
C THR A 576 7.68 -26.59 8.25
N LEU A 577 8.81 -25.98 8.61
CA LEU A 577 8.92 -24.90 9.58
C LEU A 577 9.44 -23.64 8.87
N ASN A 578 8.64 -22.58 8.88
CA ASN A 578 9.04 -21.25 8.45
C ASN A 578 9.38 -20.39 9.68
N LYS A 579 10.50 -19.66 9.62
CA LYS A 579 10.92 -18.74 10.67
C LYS A 579 11.59 -17.48 10.12
N ASN A 580 10.99 -16.34 10.40
CA ASN A 580 11.65 -15.04 10.24
C ASN A 580 12.33 -14.66 11.57
N PHE A 581 13.65 -14.73 11.59
CA PHE A 581 14.48 -14.23 12.67
C PHE A 581 14.66 -12.73 12.51
N MET A 582 14.07 -11.96 13.42
CA MET A 582 14.23 -10.52 13.51
C MET A 582 15.33 -10.19 14.51
N PHE A 583 16.25 -9.31 14.13
CA PHE A 583 17.34 -8.86 14.98
C PHE A 583 17.44 -7.33 14.92
N GLU A 584 17.87 -6.71 16.01
CA GLU A 584 17.94 -5.25 16.13
C GLU A 584 19.18 -4.65 15.44
N TYR A 585 20.29 -5.39 15.41
CA TYR A 585 21.61 -4.90 14.95
C TYR A 585 22.21 -5.67 13.76
N ILE A 586 21.56 -6.75 13.31
CA ILE A 586 21.94 -7.51 12.11
C ILE A 586 20.70 -7.67 11.22
N PRO A 587 20.85 -7.84 9.90
CA PRO A 587 19.70 -8.01 9.03
C PRO A 587 18.83 -9.21 9.40
N ASN A 588 17.54 -9.10 9.12
CA ASN A 588 16.60 -10.20 9.30
C ASN A 588 17.04 -11.41 8.46
N ILE A 589 16.88 -12.61 9.02
CA ILE A 589 17.14 -13.88 8.34
C ILE A 589 15.79 -14.60 8.21
N GLN A 590 15.34 -14.84 6.99
CA GLN A 590 14.25 -15.77 6.73
C GLN A 590 14.84 -17.18 6.62
N ALA A 591 14.24 -18.14 7.28
CA ALA A 591 14.65 -19.53 7.26
C ALA A 591 13.43 -20.43 7.00
N GLN A 592 13.61 -21.43 6.14
CA GLN A 592 12.68 -22.52 5.95
C GLN A 592 13.43 -23.85 6.16
N LEU A 593 12.78 -24.80 6.81
CA LEU A 593 13.24 -26.17 6.93
C LEU A 593 12.06 -27.07 6.57
N SER A 594 12.17 -27.85 5.50
CA SER A 594 11.27 -28.96 5.19
C SER A 594 11.97 -30.29 5.42
N VAL A 595 11.24 -31.26 5.96
CA VAL A 595 11.65 -32.66 6.08
C VAL A 595 10.51 -33.51 5.56
N ASP A 596 10.76 -34.22 4.46
CA ASP A 596 9.79 -34.99 3.72
C ASP A 596 10.29 -36.44 3.61
N GLN A 597 9.66 -37.34 4.37
CA GLN A 597 9.99 -38.76 4.41
C GLN A 597 8.96 -39.56 3.61
N GLU A 598 9.41 -40.30 2.61
CA GLU A 598 8.61 -41.12 1.69
C GLU A 598 8.96 -42.61 1.88
N GLU A 599 7.94 -43.47 1.99
CA GLU A 599 8.05 -44.91 1.76
C GLU A 599 7.58 -45.19 0.33
N LEU A 600 8.41 -45.79 -0.51
CA LEU A 600 8.05 -46.16 -1.88
C LEU A 600 7.32 -47.52 -1.92
N LEU A 601 6.55 -47.78 -2.99
CA LEU A 601 5.91 -49.08 -3.23
C LEU A 601 6.93 -50.23 -3.36
N THR A 602 8.19 -49.93 -3.66
CA THR A 602 9.31 -50.88 -3.65
C THR A 602 9.76 -51.31 -2.24
N GLY A 603 9.30 -50.59 -1.21
CA GLY A 603 9.77 -50.72 0.18
C GLY A 603 11.04 -49.92 0.52
N GLU A 604 11.60 -49.17 -0.44
CA GLU A 604 12.69 -48.21 -0.19
C GLU A 604 12.17 -46.98 0.56
N ASN A 605 12.88 -46.56 1.60
CA ASN A 605 12.64 -45.29 2.27
C ASN A 605 13.53 -44.21 1.68
N ARG A 606 12.94 -43.04 1.44
CA ARG A 606 13.62 -41.82 1.01
C ARG A 606 13.31 -40.71 2.00
N THR A 607 14.31 -39.93 2.41
CA THR A 607 14.09 -38.71 3.20
C THR A 607 14.75 -37.54 2.48
N VAL A 608 13.97 -36.51 2.17
CA VAL A 608 14.44 -35.23 1.65
C VAL A 608 14.43 -34.22 2.78
N ILE A 609 15.54 -33.51 2.99
CA ILE A 609 15.65 -32.41 3.93
C ILE A 609 16.06 -31.18 3.14
N GLN A 610 15.15 -30.21 3.02
CA GLN A 610 15.38 -28.92 2.37
C GLN A 610 15.58 -27.84 3.42
N ASN A 611 16.70 -27.12 3.36
CA ASN A 611 16.92 -25.92 4.14
C ASN A 611 17.12 -24.73 3.21
N GLN A 612 16.34 -23.67 3.41
CA GLN A 612 16.50 -22.40 2.71
C GLN A 612 16.78 -21.29 3.72
N LEU A 613 17.79 -20.47 3.45
CA LEU A 613 18.19 -19.32 4.26
C LEU A 613 18.33 -18.09 3.37
N GLY A 614 17.66 -16.99 3.73
CA GLY A 614 17.68 -15.73 2.99
C GLY A 614 17.91 -14.52 3.89
N THR A 615 18.79 -13.60 3.48
CA THR A 615 19.04 -12.34 4.20
C THR A 615 19.45 -11.20 3.28
N LYS A 616 19.32 -9.95 3.74
CA LYS A 616 19.64 -8.73 3.00
C LYS A 616 20.69 -7.89 3.74
N LEU A 617 21.96 -8.09 3.42
CA LEU A 617 23.09 -7.42 4.07
C LEU A 617 23.66 -6.32 3.18
N SER A 618 23.61 -5.07 3.64
CA SER A 618 24.26 -3.92 2.97
C SER A 618 23.95 -3.77 1.47
N GLY A 619 22.70 -4.05 1.08
CA GLY A 619 22.24 -3.99 -0.32
C GLY A 619 22.42 -5.28 -1.11
N PHE A 620 23.19 -6.25 -0.61
CA PHE A 620 23.26 -7.61 -1.15
C PHE A 620 22.10 -8.43 -0.60
N HIS A 621 21.40 -9.16 -1.47
CA HIS A 621 20.49 -10.22 -1.08
C HIS A 621 21.24 -11.54 -1.25
N LEU A 622 21.30 -12.31 -0.18
CA LEU A 622 22.01 -13.58 -0.09
C LEU A 622 20.98 -14.66 0.15
N THR A 623 20.94 -15.68 -0.71
CA THR A 623 20.11 -16.88 -0.51
C THR A 623 20.96 -18.13 -0.63
N ASN A 624 20.73 -19.08 0.26
CA ASN A 624 21.27 -20.42 0.16
C ASN A 624 20.13 -21.43 0.30
N GLU A 625 20.08 -22.38 -0.62
CA GLU A 625 19.25 -23.57 -0.53
C GLU A 625 20.13 -24.80 -0.48
N LEU A 626 19.80 -25.74 0.39
CA LEU A 626 20.48 -27.02 0.56
C LEU A 626 19.43 -28.14 0.66
N ASN A 627 19.45 -29.03 -0.32
CA ASN A 627 18.63 -30.22 -0.42
C ASN A 627 19.48 -31.46 -0.12
N THR A 628 19.13 -32.19 0.93
CA THR A 628 19.74 -33.46 1.30
C THR A 628 18.79 -34.59 0.94
N THR A 629 19.22 -35.55 0.13
CA THR A 629 18.47 -36.79 -0.12
C THR A 629 19.18 -37.96 0.54
N LEU A 630 18.47 -38.63 1.44
CA LEU A 630 18.83 -39.89 2.09
C LEU A 630 17.98 -41.00 1.48
N ARG A 631 18.56 -42.17 1.22
CA ARG A 631 17.87 -43.36 0.68
C ARG A 631 18.48 -44.63 1.27
N ASP A 632 17.70 -45.70 1.34
CA ASP A 632 18.20 -46.99 1.83
C ASP A 632 19.32 -47.54 0.92
N ASN A 633 20.47 -47.88 1.52
CA ASN A 633 21.66 -48.43 0.85
C ASN A 633 22.30 -47.53 -0.24
N VAL A 634 22.07 -46.22 -0.22
CA VAL A 634 22.70 -45.24 -1.12
C VAL A 634 23.33 -44.10 -0.32
N ASP A 635 24.56 -43.73 -0.64
CA ASP A 635 25.29 -42.64 0.02
C ASP A 635 24.48 -41.32 -0.01
N PRO A 636 24.38 -40.58 1.12
CA PRO A 636 23.72 -39.28 1.17
C PRO A 636 24.21 -38.32 0.09
N THR A 637 23.26 -37.76 -0.67
CA THR A 637 23.54 -36.73 -1.67
C THR A 637 23.03 -35.38 -1.19
N TYR A 638 23.92 -34.40 -1.12
CA TYR A 638 23.62 -33.02 -0.75
C TYR A 638 23.79 -32.15 -1.99
N THR A 639 22.72 -31.52 -2.47
CA THR A 639 22.77 -30.54 -3.57
C THR A 639 22.36 -29.18 -3.02
N GLY A 640 22.97 -28.10 -3.51
CA GLY A 640 22.58 -26.78 -3.08
C GLY A 640 22.91 -25.68 -4.06
N THR A 641 22.24 -24.56 -3.85
CA THR A 641 22.33 -23.37 -4.69
C THR A 641 22.59 -22.19 -3.78
N PHE A 642 23.71 -21.51 -3.99
CA PHE A 642 23.99 -20.22 -3.35
C PHE A 642 23.81 -19.12 -4.39
N SER A 643 22.92 -18.16 -4.12
CA SER A 643 22.69 -17.01 -5.00
C SER A 643 22.95 -15.69 -4.26
N VAL A 644 23.54 -14.75 -4.97
CA VAL A 644 23.82 -13.38 -4.53
C VAL A 644 23.28 -12.43 -5.59
N SER A 645 22.45 -11.46 -5.19
CA SER A 645 22.08 -10.34 -6.06
C SER A 645 22.45 -9.00 -5.40
N TYR A 646 22.97 -8.06 -6.18
CA TYR A 646 23.37 -6.74 -5.71
C TYR A 646 22.96 -5.66 -6.70
N LYS A 647 22.42 -4.55 -6.18
CA LYS A 647 21.98 -3.38 -6.95
C LYS A 647 22.83 -2.18 -6.57
N PRO A 648 24.05 -2.03 -7.14
CA PRO A 648 24.94 -0.91 -6.83
C PRO A 648 24.34 0.44 -7.21
N LEU A 649 23.46 0.46 -8.22
CA LEU A 649 22.78 1.63 -8.78
C LEU A 649 21.41 1.17 -9.27
N ASN A 650 20.39 2.03 -9.24
CA ASN A 650 19.03 1.69 -9.69
C ASN A 650 18.92 1.22 -11.16
N ASN A 651 19.98 1.42 -11.96
CA ASN A 651 20.05 1.03 -13.37
C ASN A 651 20.78 -0.29 -13.63
N TYR A 652 21.40 -0.94 -12.63
CA TYR A 652 22.22 -2.14 -12.82
C TYR A 652 21.93 -3.20 -11.76
N ASP A 653 21.82 -4.45 -12.20
CA ASP A 653 21.64 -5.65 -11.40
C ASP A 653 22.85 -6.58 -11.63
N LEU A 654 23.49 -6.99 -10.54
CA LEU A 654 24.61 -7.94 -10.54
C LEU A 654 24.16 -9.21 -9.82
N ARG A 655 24.14 -10.34 -10.53
CA ARG A 655 23.75 -11.65 -10.00
C ARG A 655 24.92 -12.63 -10.05
N ALA A 656 25.06 -13.46 -9.02
CA ALA A 656 25.96 -14.60 -9.01
C ALA A 656 25.23 -15.82 -8.45
N ARG A 657 25.36 -16.99 -9.09
CA ARG A 657 24.80 -18.25 -8.63
C ARG A 657 25.87 -19.34 -8.66
N THR A 658 25.96 -20.12 -7.59
CA THR A 658 26.84 -21.29 -7.48
C THR A 658 25.99 -22.50 -7.15
N ASN A 659 25.89 -23.45 -8.09
CA ASN A 659 25.26 -24.75 -7.88
C ASN A 659 26.34 -25.74 -7.45
N TYR A 660 26.19 -26.36 -6.28
CA TYR A 660 27.17 -27.28 -5.70
C TYR A 660 26.54 -28.63 -5.33
N ARG A 661 27.36 -29.66 -5.29
CA ARG A 661 26.98 -31.00 -4.84
C ARG A 661 28.07 -31.57 -3.95
N ILE A 662 27.68 -32.03 -2.77
CA ILE A 662 28.51 -32.75 -1.83
C ILE A 662 27.97 -34.19 -1.75
N THR A 663 28.87 -35.16 -1.78
CA THR A 663 28.64 -36.57 -1.47
C THR A 663 29.69 -37.00 -0.45
N GLU A 664 29.57 -38.20 0.12
CA GLU A 664 30.52 -38.70 1.13
C GLU A 664 31.99 -38.64 0.67
N ASN A 665 32.25 -38.84 -0.62
CA ASN A 665 33.58 -38.93 -1.20
C ASN A 665 34.04 -37.68 -1.98
N GLU A 666 33.16 -36.72 -2.27
CA GLU A 666 33.47 -35.57 -3.14
C GLU A 666 32.59 -34.36 -2.84
N ALA A 667 33.20 -33.19 -2.62
CA ALA A 667 32.52 -31.90 -2.65
C ALA A 667 32.93 -31.14 -3.91
N LYS A 668 31.99 -30.83 -4.81
CA LYS A 668 32.27 -30.11 -6.05
C LYS A 668 31.25 -29.01 -6.35
N ILE A 669 31.69 -28.00 -7.06
CA ILE A 669 30.81 -27.05 -7.74
C ILE A 669 30.39 -27.71 -9.06
N ASN A 670 29.10 -27.74 -9.36
CA ASN A 670 28.58 -28.21 -10.65
C ASN A 670 28.53 -27.06 -11.66
N GLN A 671 28.18 -25.85 -11.20
CA GLN A 671 28.03 -24.68 -12.06
C GLN A 671 28.29 -23.39 -11.28
N PHE A 672 28.92 -22.41 -11.94
CA PHE A 672 29.02 -21.02 -11.48
C PHE A 672 28.53 -20.09 -12.59
N THR A 673 27.60 -19.21 -12.28
CA THR A 673 27.07 -18.19 -13.21
C THR A 673 27.26 -16.81 -12.61
N PHE A 674 27.82 -15.88 -13.38
CA PHE A 674 27.85 -14.46 -13.08
C PHE A 674 27.09 -13.68 -14.16
N GLY A 675 26.09 -12.92 -13.77
CA GLY A 675 25.24 -12.13 -14.64
C GLY A 675 25.28 -10.64 -14.33
N LEU A 676 25.27 -9.85 -15.39
CA LEU A 676 25.06 -8.41 -15.40
C LEU A 676 23.80 -8.13 -16.23
N ASN A 677 22.85 -7.40 -15.66
CA ASN A 677 21.74 -6.79 -16.40
C ASN A 677 21.74 -5.29 -16.11
N GLY A 678 21.57 -4.43 -17.11
CA GLY A 678 21.62 -2.99 -16.85
C GLY A 678 21.17 -2.07 -17.96
N ARG A 679 20.84 -0.83 -17.57
CA ARG A 679 20.41 0.26 -18.45
C ARG A 679 21.53 1.29 -18.57
N LEU A 680 22.19 1.34 -19.72
CA LEU A 680 23.23 2.34 -20.03
C LEU A 680 22.63 3.75 -20.12
N ASN A 681 21.46 3.87 -20.74
CA ASN A 681 20.68 5.10 -20.87
C ASN A 681 19.19 4.72 -21.08
N GLU A 682 18.29 5.70 -21.18
CA GLU A 682 16.85 5.43 -21.21
C GLU A 682 16.37 4.48 -22.32
N THR A 683 17.10 4.43 -23.43
CA THR A 683 16.79 3.62 -24.60
C THR A 683 17.74 2.45 -24.81
N THR A 684 18.83 2.31 -24.04
CA THR A 684 19.86 1.29 -24.29
C THR A 684 20.10 0.42 -23.06
N THR A 685 19.95 -0.89 -23.25
CA THR A 685 20.12 -1.92 -22.23
C THR A 685 21.19 -2.92 -22.64
N ILE A 686 21.87 -3.48 -21.65
CA ILE A 686 22.90 -4.49 -21.78
C ILE A 686 22.63 -5.65 -20.85
N ARG A 687 22.90 -6.85 -21.32
CA ARG A 687 22.89 -8.09 -20.54
C ARG A 687 24.14 -8.89 -20.88
N GLY A 688 24.75 -9.51 -19.88
CA GLY A 688 25.85 -10.45 -20.07
C GLY A 688 25.82 -11.51 -18.98
N ASP A 689 25.84 -12.78 -19.36
CA ASP A 689 25.88 -13.92 -18.44
C ASP A 689 27.10 -14.80 -18.80
N LEU A 690 28.03 -14.94 -17.85
CA LEU A 690 29.17 -15.86 -17.92
C LEU A 690 28.84 -17.09 -17.07
N THR A 691 28.85 -18.28 -17.68
CA THR A 691 28.52 -19.55 -17.02
C THR A 691 29.66 -20.54 -17.20
N GLN A 692 30.23 -20.99 -16.08
CA GLN A 692 31.13 -22.14 -16.01
C GLN A 692 30.34 -23.37 -15.56
N THR A 693 30.37 -24.43 -16.35
CA THR A 693 29.83 -25.75 -15.97
C THR A 693 30.98 -26.72 -15.78
N PHE A 694 30.94 -27.51 -14.70
CA PHE A 694 31.99 -28.44 -14.30
C PHE A 694 31.52 -29.89 -14.43
N ASN A 695 31.76 -30.48 -15.60
CA ASN A 695 31.38 -31.86 -15.90
C ASN A 695 32.60 -32.78 -15.92
N LYS A 696 32.41 -34.07 -15.62
CA LYS A 696 33.52 -35.02 -15.42
C LYS A 696 34.25 -35.30 -16.74
N GLY A 697 35.27 -34.49 -17.05
CA GLY A 697 36.13 -34.57 -18.24
C GLY A 697 35.79 -33.59 -19.36
N LEU A 698 34.75 -32.75 -19.21
CA LEU A 698 34.28 -31.78 -20.20
C LEU A 698 33.76 -30.53 -19.49
N ASP A 699 34.66 -29.78 -18.84
CA ASP A 699 34.30 -28.45 -18.31
C ASP A 699 33.96 -27.52 -19.49
N THR A 700 32.98 -26.63 -19.28
CA THR A 700 32.48 -25.74 -20.33
C THR A 700 32.32 -24.32 -19.83
N THR A 701 33.04 -23.39 -20.45
CA THR A 701 32.91 -21.94 -20.24
C THR A 701 32.03 -21.35 -21.33
N ALA A 702 30.84 -20.87 -21.00
CA ALA A 702 29.94 -20.18 -21.92
C ALA A 702 29.81 -18.69 -21.57
N LEU A 703 29.86 -17.82 -22.57
CA LEU A 703 29.58 -16.40 -22.44
C LEU A 703 28.41 -16.03 -23.35
N ASN A 704 27.34 -15.46 -22.79
CA ASN A 704 26.25 -14.85 -23.53
C ASN A 704 26.29 -13.34 -23.31
N SER A 705 26.15 -12.55 -24.38
CA SER A 705 26.15 -11.09 -24.36
C SER A 705 25.04 -10.54 -25.24
N GLN A 706 24.37 -9.50 -24.77
CA GLN A 706 23.25 -8.89 -25.46
C GLN A 706 23.24 -7.37 -25.26
N VAL A 707 22.99 -6.64 -26.35
CA VAL A 707 22.81 -5.19 -26.36
C VAL A 707 21.50 -4.89 -27.08
N SER A 708 20.72 -3.98 -26.55
CA SER A 708 19.41 -3.64 -27.12
C SER A 708 19.07 -2.17 -27.06
N TRP A 709 18.30 -1.74 -28.07
CA TRP A 709 17.88 -0.38 -28.32
C TRP A 709 16.36 -0.30 -28.43
N ARG A 710 15.77 0.47 -27.52
CA ARG A 710 14.37 0.87 -27.51
C ARG A 710 14.17 2.09 -28.40
N LEU A 711 13.53 1.88 -29.54
CA LEU A 711 13.10 2.97 -30.43
C LEU A 711 11.66 3.38 -30.08
N ASN A 712 11.09 4.36 -30.78
CA ASN A 712 9.73 4.83 -30.48
C ASN A 712 8.63 3.82 -30.86
N LYS A 713 8.92 2.93 -31.83
CA LYS A 713 7.95 2.02 -32.48
C LYS A 713 8.29 0.53 -32.39
N LEU A 714 9.52 0.20 -32.00
CA LEU A 714 10.03 -1.17 -31.90
C LEU A 714 11.20 -1.19 -30.92
N ASP A 715 11.54 -2.36 -30.39
CA ASP A 715 12.82 -2.61 -29.76
C ASP A 715 13.66 -3.53 -30.66
N LEU A 716 14.97 -3.31 -30.67
CA LEU A 716 15.96 -4.05 -31.46
C LEU A 716 17.05 -4.57 -30.53
N GLY A 717 17.28 -5.88 -30.52
CA GLY A 717 18.31 -6.53 -29.71
C GLY A 717 19.29 -7.32 -30.56
N PHE A 718 20.57 -7.22 -30.25
CA PHE A 718 21.61 -8.07 -30.80
C PHE A 718 22.16 -8.96 -29.68
N ASN A 719 22.11 -10.27 -29.88
CA ASN A 719 22.64 -11.27 -28.97
C ASN A 719 23.80 -12.01 -29.66
N LEU A 720 24.88 -12.23 -28.91
CA LEU A 720 26.04 -13.01 -29.30
C LEU A 720 26.43 -13.90 -28.12
N GLY A 721 26.52 -15.20 -28.37
CA GLY A 721 26.93 -16.18 -27.38
C GLY A 721 27.89 -17.20 -27.97
N GLY A 722 28.55 -17.93 -27.07
CA GLY A 722 29.36 -19.09 -27.44
C GLY A 722 30.08 -19.70 -26.24
N ASP A 723 30.69 -20.85 -26.47
CA ASP A 723 31.43 -21.60 -25.46
C ASP A 723 32.84 -22.02 -25.92
N ASP A 724 33.62 -22.53 -24.97
CA ASP A 724 34.97 -23.07 -25.19
C ASP A 724 34.99 -24.45 -25.87
N GLN A 725 33.84 -25.10 -26.06
CA GLN A 725 33.71 -26.30 -26.90
C GLN A 725 33.59 -25.95 -28.39
N GLY A 726 33.28 -24.69 -28.71
CA GLY A 726 33.23 -24.16 -30.06
C GLY A 726 31.82 -23.90 -30.59
N ASN A 727 30.79 -24.02 -29.75
CA ASN A 727 29.45 -23.55 -30.10
C ASN A 727 29.44 -22.02 -30.16
N VAL A 728 28.78 -21.44 -31.17
CA VAL A 728 28.64 -19.99 -31.32
C VAL A 728 27.24 -19.67 -31.83
N ASN A 729 26.53 -18.77 -31.16
CA ASN A 729 25.22 -18.28 -31.58
C ASN A 729 25.24 -16.77 -31.77
N ALA A 730 24.58 -16.27 -32.80
CA ALA A 730 24.32 -14.85 -32.99
C ALA A 730 22.86 -14.67 -33.43
N SER A 731 22.12 -13.75 -32.79
CA SER A 731 20.74 -13.48 -33.17
C SER A 731 20.36 -12.00 -33.09
N ILE A 732 19.41 -11.61 -33.94
CA ILE A 732 18.75 -10.32 -33.96
C ILE A 732 17.33 -10.53 -33.45
N ASN A 733 16.93 -9.74 -32.47
CA ASN A 733 15.60 -9.71 -31.87
C ASN A 733 14.93 -8.41 -32.32
N LEU A 734 13.72 -8.49 -32.85
CA LEU A 734 12.88 -7.33 -33.11
C LEU A 734 11.54 -7.53 -32.41
N SER A 735 11.14 -6.63 -31.53
CA SER A 735 9.81 -6.65 -30.90
C SER A 735 9.05 -5.36 -31.17
N THR A 736 7.72 -5.45 -31.30
CA THR A 736 6.85 -4.30 -31.51
C THR A 736 5.46 -4.57 -30.94
N HIS A 737 4.72 -3.50 -30.70
CA HIS A 737 3.35 -3.55 -30.21
C HIS A 737 2.46 -2.59 -30.98
N LEU A 738 1.32 -3.10 -31.43
CA LEU A 738 0.29 -2.33 -32.10
C LEU A 738 -0.88 -2.14 -31.12
N LEU A 739 -1.03 -0.90 -30.65
CA LEU A 739 -2.11 -0.51 -29.76
C LEU A 739 -3.24 0.16 -30.54
N PRO A 740 -4.53 -0.13 -30.26
CA PRO A 740 -5.63 0.67 -30.77
C PRO A 740 -5.62 2.06 -30.11
N GLU A 741 -5.66 3.11 -30.92
CA GLU A 741 -5.68 4.51 -30.48
C GLU A 741 -6.88 5.22 -31.12
N GLY A 742 -8.05 5.08 -30.48
CA GLY A 742 -9.33 5.48 -31.06
C GLY A 742 -9.62 4.73 -32.36
N ASP A 743 -9.68 5.45 -33.48
CA ASP A 743 -9.93 4.83 -34.77
C ASP A 743 -8.70 4.21 -35.45
N SER A 744 -7.50 4.60 -35.04
CA SER A 744 -6.24 4.15 -35.67
C SER A 744 -5.51 3.07 -34.86
N TYR A 745 -4.37 2.63 -35.39
CA TYR A 745 -3.41 1.78 -34.72
C TYR A 745 -2.07 2.49 -34.63
N THR A 746 -1.46 2.45 -33.45
CA THR A 746 -0.15 3.07 -33.19
C THR A 746 0.88 2.01 -32.80
N PHE A 747 1.96 1.96 -33.57
CA PHE A 747 3.16 1.21 -33.21
C PHE A 747 3.86 1.85 -32.01
N LYS A 748 4.12 1.08 -30.96
CA LYS A 748 4.94 1.42 -29.81
C LYS A 748 6.04 0.38 -29.62
N ASN A 749 7.09 0.74 -28.90
CA ASN A 749 7.98 -0.26 -28.30
C ASN A 749 7.23 -1.15 -27.30
N SER A 750 7.81 -2.31 -27.05
CA SER A 750 7.23 -3.38 -26.27
C SER A 750 7.43 -3.23 -24.76
N GLN A 751 8.11 -2.19 -24.29
CA GLN A 751 8.23 -1.88 -22.85
C GLN A 751 6.86 -1.63 -22.18
N ASN A 752 5.87 -1.14 -22.93
CA ASN A 752 4.49 -1.00 -22.48
C ASN A 752 3.59 -2.16 -22.91
N ALA A 753 4.09 -3.06 -23.76
CA ALA A 753 3.37 -4.23 -24.24
C ALA A 753 3.43 -5.37 -23.23
N GLY A 754 2.28 -5.98 -22.96
CA GLY A 754 2.23 -7.13 -22.07
C GLY A 754 2.43 -6.83 -20.59
N TYR A 755 2.17 -5.59 -20.15
CA TYR A 755 1.33 -5.54 -18.95
C TYR A 755 0.01 -6.19 -19.36
N GLY A 756 -0.25 -7.41 -18.90
CA GLY A 756 -1.61 -7.94 -18.80
C GLY A 756 -2.39 -7.17 -17.72
N GLY A 757 -2.25 -5.86 -17.69
CA GLY A 757 -2.79 -4.93 -16.71
C GLY A 757 -3.80 -4.00 -17.38
N VAL A 758 -4.66 -3.40 -16.58
CA VAL A 758 -5.70 -2.50 -17.10
C VAL A 758 -5.07 -1.20 -17.59
N GLN A 759 -5.59 -0.65 -18.68
CA GLN A 759 -5.32 0.70 -19.16
C GLN A 759 -6.58 1.56 -19.00
N ALA A 760 -6.43 2.73 -18.39
CA ALA A 760 -7.51 3.70 -18.26
C ALA A 760 -7.08 5.07 -18.80
N THR A 761 -7.88 5.64 -19.69
CA THR A 761 -7.75 7.03 -20.13
C THR A 761 -8.76 7.87 -19.38
N LEU A 762 -8.28 8.63 -18.41
CA LEU A 762 -9.06 9.59 -17.65
C LEU A 762 -9.32 10.81 -18.53
N LYS A 763 -10.55 11.31 -18.50
CA LYS A 763 -10.91 12.59 -19.13
C LYS A 763 -11.31 13.58 -18.06
N ALA A 764 -10.48 14.58 -17.80
CA ALA A 764 -10.79 15.68 -16.90
C ALA A 764 -11.52 16.79 -17.65
N PHE A 765 -12.67 17.21 -17.12
CA PHE A 765 -13.50 18.27 -17.67
C PHE A 765 -14.25 19.00 -16.56
N ILE A 766 -14.74 20.19 -16.88
CA ILE A 766 -15.69 20.92 -16.05
C ILE A 766 -17.09 20.40 -16.39
N ASP A 767 -17.69 19.67 -15.46
CA ASP A 767 -19.10 19.28 -15.50
C ASP A 767 -19.94 20.51 -15.15
N GLU A 768 -20.57 21.12 -16.16
CA GLU A 768 -21.35 22.35 -15.97
C GLU A 768 -22.82 22.07 -15.57
N ASN A 769 -23.26 20.81 -15.66
CA ASN A 769 -24.65 20.42 -15.43
C ASN A 769 -24.84 19.43 -14.26
N ASN A 770 -23.74 19.01 -13.63
CA ASN A 770 -23.60 18.07 -12.51
C ASN A 770 -24.12 16.64 -12.79
N ASN A 771 -24.01 16.15 -14.03
CA ASN A 771 -24.45 14.79 -14.40
C ASN A 771 -23.36 13.70 -14.28
N ASN A 772 -22.12 14.07 -13.95
CA ASN A 772 -20.93 13.23 -13.81
C ASN A 772 -20.46 12.53 -15.10
N LYS A 773 -20.80 13.05 -16.29
CA LYS A 773 -20.43 12.52 -17.60
C LYS A 773 -19.99 13.65 -18.53
N TYR A 774 -19.06 13.35 -19.43
CA TYR A 774 -18.62 14.36 -20.39
C TYR A 774 -19.68 14.61 -21.46
N ASP A 775 -20.19 15.84 -21.52
CA ASP A 775 -21.09 16.31 -22.56
C ASP A 775 -20.38 17.08 -23.69
N ALA A 776 -20.97 17.05 -24.88
CA ALA A 776 -20.43 17.70 -26.07
C ALA A 776 -20.54 19.23 -25.98
N GLY A 777 -19.45 19.87 -25.53
CA GLY A 777 -19.34 21.32 -25.38
C GLY A 777 -18.68 21.74 -24.07
N GLU A 778 -18.55 20.81 -23.12
CA GLU A 778 -17.91 21.06 -21.83
C GLU A 778 -16.39 21.28 -21.95
N GLN A 779 -15.86 22.15 -21.09
CA GLN A 779 -14.45 22.51 -21.13
C GLN A 779 -13.59 21.38 -20.55
N THR A 780 -12.70 20.84 -21.37
CA THR A 780 -11.66 19.89 -20.94
C THR A 780 -10.52 20.60 -20.19
N LEU A 781 -9.91 19.92 -19.22
CA LEU A 781 -8.86 20.48 -18.37
C LEU A 781 -7.49 19.84 -18.67
N GLU A 782 -6.57 20.64 -19.20
CA GLU A 782 -5.17 20.28 -19.45
C GLU A 782 -4.28 20.33 -18.20
N ASP A 783 -3.17 19.61 -18.24
CA ASP A 783 -2.11 19.57 -17.23
C ASP A 783 -2.52 19.11 -15.81
N ILE A 784 -3.71 18.51 -15.68
CA ILE A 784 -4.19 17.89 -14.44
C ILE A 784 -3.42 16.60 -14.18
N LEU A 785 -2.78 16.50 -13.02
CA LEU A 785 -1.95 15.36 -12.63
C LEU A 785 -2.78 14.33 -11.86
N PHE A 786 -2.70 13.07 -12.30
CA PHE A 786 -3.27 11.91 -11.63
C PHE A 786 -2.17 10.99 -11.10
N GLN A 787 -2.38 10.40 -9.93
CA GLN A 787 -1.45 9.49 -9.26
C GLN A 787 -2.11 8.15 -8.94
N TYR A 788 -1.51 7.06 -9.41
CA TYR A 788 -1.87 5.69 -9.04
C TYR A 788 -1.19 5.30 -7.72
N LYS A 789 -1.96 5.21 -6.62
CA LYS A 789 -1.41 5.05 -5.26
C LYS A 789 -0.55 3.79 -5.06
N LYS A 790 -0.94 2.62 -5.62
CA LYS A 790 -0.22 1.35 -5.40
C LYS A 790 1.18 1.29 -6.03
N ARG A 791 1.46 2.06 -7.08
CA ARG A 791 2.75 1.99 -7.81
C ARG A 791 3.45 3.35 -7.97
N GLY A 792 2.92 4.42 -7.38
CA GLY A 792 3.47 5.78 -7.49
C GLY A 792 3.53 6.33 -8.93
N ARG A 793 2.82 5.72 -9.90
CA ARG A 793 2.80 6.19 -11.28
C ARG A 793 1.99 7.49 -11.35
N ILE A 794 2.51 8.47 -12.09
CA ILE A 794 1.83 9.73 -12.39
C ILE A 794 1.55 9.85 -13.89
N THR A 795 0.49 10.57 -14.24
CA THR A 795 0.16 10.97 -15.62
C THR A 795 -0.43 12.38 -15.60
N ARG A 796 -0.42 13.09 -16.73
CA ARG A 796 -0.97 14.45 -16.88
C ARG A 796 -1.92 14.51 -18.06
N THR A 797 -2.97 15.33 -17.97
CA THR A 797 -3.91 15.52 -19.07
C THR A 797 -3.30 16.37 -20.19
N ASN A 798 -3.57 15.98 -21.43
CA ASN A 798 -3.22 16.77 -22.61
C ASN A 798 -4.26 17.87 -22.89
N GLU A 799 -4.08 18.63 -23.99
CA GLU A 799 -5.00 19.68 -24.46
C GLU A 799 -6.48 19.23 -24.59
N LYS A 800 -6.73 17.93 -24.77
CA LYS A 800 -8.09 17.34 -24.85
C LYS A 800 -8.63 16.87 -23.49
N GLY A 801 -7.97 17.23 -22.40
CA GLY A 801 -8.26 16.77 -21.05
C GLY A 801 -7.97 15.29 -20.79
N MET A 802 -7.22 14.61 -21.67
CA MET A 802 -7.03 13.16 -21.58
C MET A 802 -5.69 12.79 -20.96
N ALA A 803 -5.70 11.96 -19.91
CA ALA A 803 -4.52 11.37 -19.30
C ALA A 803 -4.63 9.84 -19.24
N THR A 804 -3.68 9.12 -19.84
CA THR A 804 -3.70 7.65 -19.84
C THR A 804 -2.80 7.09 -18.74
N ILE A 805 -3.32 6.14 -17.97
CA ILE A 805 -2.61 5.35 -16.97
C ILE A 805 -2.49 3.91 -17.47
N ASN A 806 -1.25 3.41 -17.51
CA ASN A 806 -0.92 2.06 -17.96
C ASN A 806 -0.50 1.18 -16.79
N GLY A 807 -0.76 -0.13 -16.88
CA GLY A 807 -0.26 -1.13 -15.93
C GLY A 807 -0.90 -1.02 -14.54
N LEU A 808 -2.21 -0.75 -14.52
CA LEU A 808 -3.07 -0.99 -13.37
C LEU A 808 -3.18 -2.51 -13.15
N THR A 809 -3.42 -2.94 -11.91
CA THR A 809 -3.53 -4.37 -11.58
C THR A 809 -4.92 -4.89 -11.99
N PRO A 810 -5.03 -5.97 -12.79
CA PRO A 810 -6.31 -6.57 -13.15
C PRO A 810 -7.09 -7.08 -11.95
N TYR A 811 -8.41 -7.18 -12.10
CA TYR A 811 -9.33 -7.81 -11.15
C TYR A 811 -9.24 -7.28 -9.70
N ALA A 812 -8.57 -6.15 -9.50
CA ALA A 812 -8.23 -5.58 -8.22
C ALA A 812 -8.54 -4.08 -8.21
N ASP A 813 -8.75 -3.53 -7.02
CA ASP A 813 -9.03 -2.10 -6.86
C ASP A 813 -7.81 -1.23 -7.22
N ASN A 814 -7.93 -0.34 -8.18
CA ASN A 814 -6.88 0.60 -8.57
C ASN A 814 -7.28 2.02 -8.21
N ILE A 815 -6.91 2.44 -7.00
CA ILE A 815 -7.19 3.79 -6.51
C ILE A 815 -6.28 4.80 -7.24
N ILE A 816 -6.89 5.70 -7.99
CA ILE A 816 -6.26 6.85 -8.63
C ILE A 816 -6.74 8.11 -7.92
N SER A 817 -5.83 8.99 -7.51
CA SER A 817 -6.15 10.31 -6.99
C SER A 817 -5.73 11.42 -7.93
N VAL A 818 -6.47 12.53 -7.99
CA VAL A 818 -5.97 13.77 -8.59
C VAL A 818 -5.05 14.51 -7.60
N ASP A 819 -4.06 15.23 -8.11
CA ASP A 819 -3.25 16.17 -7.34
C ASP A 819 -3.86 17.57 -7.45
N LEU A 820 -4.44 18.07 -6.36
CA LEU A 820 -5.12 19.36 -6.32
C LEU A 820 -4.17 20.54 -6.65
N LEU A 821 -2.85 20.40 -6.42
CA LEU A 821 -1.86 21.42 -6.76
C LEU A 821 -1.61 21.54 -8.28
N SER A 822 -2.10 20.59 -9.08
CA SER A 822 -2.08 20.68 -10.54
C SER A 822 -3.25 21.46 -11.13
N VAL A 823 -4.28 21.75 -10.31
CA VAL A 823 -5.46 22.51 -10.75
C VAL A 823 -5.13 24.00 -10.69
N LYS A 824 -5.12 24.65 -11.87
CA LYS A 824 -4.68 26.06 -12.02
C LYS A 824 -5.60 27.09 -11.36
N ASP A 825 -6.85 26.71 -11.07
CA ASP A 825 -7.91 27.57 -10.57
C ASP A 825 -8.45 26.98 -9.27
N ILE A 826 -8.34 27.75 -8.18
CA ILE A 826 -8.72 27.33 -6.82
C ILE A 826 -10.22 27.07 -6.67
N TYR A 827 -11.04 27.62 -7.56
CA TYR A 827 -12.48 27.40 -7.60
C TYR A 827 -12.86 26.12 -8.32
N ILE A 828 -11.93 25.43 -9.00
CA ILE A 828 -12.21 24.11 -9.59
C ILE A 828 -11.82 23.02 -8.59
N LYS A 829 -12.75 22.15 -8.24
CA LYS A 829 -12.47 20.93 -7.48
C LYS A 829 -13.01 19.68 -8.18
N PRO A 830 -12.39 18.51 -8.00
CA PRO A 830 -12.97 17.25 -8.44
C PRO A 830 -14.28 16.97 -7.70
N VAL A 831 -15.23 16.28 -8.33
CA VAL A 831 -16.39 15.74 -7.60
C VAL A 831 -15.95 14.63 -6.63
N ASN A 832 -14.92 13.86 -7.00
CA ASN A 832 -14.28 12.85 -6.16
C ASN A 832 -12.76 12.97 -6.28
N GLU A 833 -12.04 13.28 -5.19
CA GLU A 833 -10.57 13.40 -5.20
C GLU A 833 -9.86 12.10 -5.61
N SER A 834 -10.51 10.96 -5.40
CA SER A 834 -10.03 9.64 -5.80
C SER A 834 -11.14 8.80 -6.42
N ILE A 835 -10.78 7.98 -7.39
CA ILE A 835 -11.66 6.97 -8.01
C ILE A 835 -11.00 5.59 -7.92
N ASN A 836 -11.82 4.53 -7.87
CA ASN A 836 -11.34 3.16 -7.88
C ASN A 836 -11.63 2.51 -9.24
N ILE A 837 -10.60 2.20 -10.01
CA ILE A 837 -10.73 1.58 -11.34
C ILE A 837 -10.57 0.06 -11.23
N VAL A 838 -11.52 -0.69 -11.77
CA VAL A 838 -11.43 -2.14 -11.91
C VAL A 838 -11.65 -2.53 -13.38
N GLY A 839 -10.83 -3.46 -13.87
CA GLY A 839 -10.91 -3.99 -15.22
C GLY A 839 -10.13 -5.29 -15.38
N GLU A 840 -10.18 -5.84 -16.58
CA GLU A 840 -9.60 -7.13 -16.94
C GLU A 840 -8.18 -6.98 -17.52
N PRO A 841 -7.36 -8.05 -17.57
CA PRO A 841 -6.06 -8.04 -18.24
C PRO A 841 -6.18 -7.49 -19.66
N TYR A 842 -5.27 -6.58 -20.04
CA TYR A 842 -5.22 -5.96 -21.37
C TYR A 842 -6.45 -5.09 -21.74
N GLN A 843 -7.43 -4.92 -20.84
CA GLN A 843 -8.60 -4.09 -21.11
C GLN A 843 -8.22 -2.60 -21.14
N SER A 844 -8.75 -1.86 -22.12
CA SER A 844 -8.53 -0.42 -22.29
C SER A 844 -9.85 0.36 -22.35
N GLY A 845 -10.00 1.37 -21.50
CA GLY A 845 -11.24 2.14 -21.36
C GLY A 845 -11.05 3.64 -21.19
N TYR A 846 -12.11 4.40 -21.47
CA TYR A 846 -12.25 5.80 -21.08
C TYR A 846 -13.03 5.89 -19.78
N ILE A 847 -12.62 6.79 -18.89
CA ILE A 847 -13.32 7.08 -17.64
C ILE A 847 -13.43 8.59 -17.52
N ASP A 848 -14.66 9.07 -17.42
CA ASP A 848 -14.96 10.48 -17.18
C ASP A 848 -14.59 10.84 -15.73
N PHE A 849 -13.83 11.91 -15.58
CA PHE A 849 -13.39 12.45 -14.29
C PHE A 849 -13.96 13.88 -14.15
N PRO A 850 -15.21 14.02 -13.65
CA PRO A 850 -15.88 15.30 -13.54
C PRO A 850 -15.21 16.17 -12.46
N MET A 851 -14.95 17.42 -12.83
CA MET A 851 -14.57 18.49 -11.91
C MET A 851 -15.64 19.58 -12.00
N GLN A 852 -15.91 20.24 -10.89
CA GLN A 852 -16.97 21.25 -10.76
C GLN A 852 -16.37 22.61 -10.43
N TYR A 853 -16.96 23.67 -10.98
CA TYR A 853 -16.71 25.01 -10.49
C TYR A 853 -17.48 25.22 -9.19
N LEU A 854 -16.77 25.67 -8.16
CA LEU A 854 -17.28 26.05 -6.88
C LEU A 854 -17.33 27.57 -6.77
N GLY A 855 -18.34 28.05 -6.06
CA GLY A 855 -18.53 29.44 -5.70
C GLY A 855 -18.59 29.63 -4.19
N GLU A 856 -18.57 30.90 -3.81
CA GLU A 856 -18.76 31.35 -2.45
C GLU A 856 -20.06 32.14 -2.38
N VAL A 857 -20.88 31.85 -1.37
CA VAL A 857 -22.11 32.62 -1.11
C VAL A 857 -21.98 33.25 0.26
N THR A 858 -21.92 34.57 0.29
CA THR A 858 -21.77 35.38 1.51
C THR A 858 -23.02 36.21 1.76
N GLY A 859 -23.17 36.74 2.97
CA GLY A 859 -24.24 37.69 3.29
C GLY A 859 -24.36 37.91 4.79
N SER A 860 -25.41 38.61 5.21
CA SER A 860 -25.69 38.86 6.64
C SER A 860 -27.13 38.50 7.03
N VAL A 861 -27.35 38.27 8.32
CA VAL A 861 -28.66 38.04 8.93
C VAL A 861 -28.95 39.09 10.00
N GLU A 862 -30.10 39.76 9.89
CA GLU A 862 -30.63 40.68 10.91
C GLU A 862 -31.87 40.08 11.57
N TYR A 863 -31.96 40.16 12.89
CA TYR A 863 -33.22 40.04 13.62
C TYR A 863 -33.91 41.41 13.68
N VAL A 864 -35.22 41.43 13.40
CA VAL A 864 -36.01 42.67 13.30
C VAL A 864 -37.23 42.59 14.21
N GLU A 865 -37.27 43.44 15.24
CA GLU A 865 -38.40 43.57 16.17
C GLU A 865 -38.83 45.05 16.24
N GLY A 866 -40.00 45.34 15.67
CA GLY A 866 -40.49 46.71 15.52
C GLY A 866 -39.56 47.58 14.66
N ASN A 867 -38.99 48.62 15.25
CA ASN A 867 -37.99 49.49 14.61
C ASN A 867 -36.53 49.07 14.91
N THR A 868 -36.32 48.10 15.79
CA THR A 868 -34.98 47.68 16.22
C THR A 868 -34.45 46.62 15.24
N ARG A 869 -33.20 46.78 14.82
CA ARG A 869 -32.46 45.78 14.03
C ARG A 869 -31.20 45.42 14.77
N GLN A 870 -30.92 44.12 14.88
CA GLN A 870 -29.70 43.61 15.49
C GLN A 870 -29.14 42.47 14.63
N PRO A 871 -27.81 42.32 14.54
CA PRO A 871 -27.21 41.16 13.91
C PRO A 871 -27.65 39.87 14.61
N MET A 872 -27.95 38.82 13.85
CA MET A 872 -28.40 37.54 14.40
C MET A 872 -27.29 36.49 14.32
N SER A 873 -26.63 36.26 15.43
CA SER A 873 -25.57 35.24 15.57
C SER A 873 -26.12 33.84 15.85
N GLY A 874 -25.37 32.80 15.46
CA GLY A 874 -25.67 31.40 15.75
C GLY A 874 -26.79 30.79 14.91
N LEU A 875 -27.32 31.49 13.91
CA LEU A 875 -28.37 30.96 13.05
C LEU A 875 -27.79 30.01 12.01
N GLN A 876 -28.15 28.72 12.09
CA GLN A 876 -27.79 27.76 11.06
C GLN A 876 -28.55 28.05 9.76
N LEU A 877 -27.84 28.08 8.64
CA LEU A 877 -28.33 28.36 7.31
C LEU A 877 -28.00 27.17 6.39
N LYS A 878 -28.90 26.85 5.44
CA LYS A 878 -28.73 25.73 4.51
C LYS A 878 -29.00 26.16 3.07
N ILE A 879 -28.11 25.78 2.16
CA ILE A 879 -28.34 25.86 0.71
C ILE A 879 -28.92 24.52 0.26
N THR A 880 -30.05 24.58 -0.43
CA THR A 880 -30.77 23.39 -0.95
C THR A 880 -30.95 23.44 -2.46
N ASP A 881 -30.86 22.29 -3.13
CA ASP A 881 -31.15 22.16 -4.57
C ASP A 881 -32.67 22.17 -4.87
N GLN A 882 -33.06 21.78 -6.08
CA GLN A 882 -34.46 21.72 -6.50
C GLN A 882 -35.22 20.54 -5.87
N ASP A 883 -34.53 19.44 -5.58
CA ASP A 883 -35.08 18.23 -4.96
C ASP A 883 -35.10 18.30 -3.42
N LYS A 884 -34.55 19.39 -2.86
CA LYS A 884 -34.39 19.72 -1.43
C LYS A 884 -33.26 18.97 -0.73
N ASN A 885 -32.30 18.42 -1.46
CA ASN A 885 -31.06 17.93 -0.86
C ASN A 885 -30.27 19.12 -0.30
N ILE A 886 -29.56 18.91 0.81
CA ILE A 886 -28.68 19.91 1.42
C ILE A 886 -27.35 19.85 0.67
N ILE A 887 -26.93 21.00 0.12
CA ILE A 887 -25.70 21.14 -0.67
C ILE A 887 -24.57 21.72 0.18
N ALA A 888 -24.90 22.71 1.03
CA ALA A 888 -23.97 23.32 1.96
C ALA A 888 -24.72 23.83 3.20
N GLU A 889 -24.02 23.86 4.34
CA GLU A 889 -24.48 24.38 5.61
C GLU A 889 -23.48 25.40 6.16
N SER A 890 -23.98 26.44 6.81
CA SER A 890 -23.17 27.48 7.46
C SER A 890 -23.91 28.00 8.70
N VAL A 891 -23.23 28.78 9.54
CA VAL A 891 -23.79 29.39 10.76
C VAL A 891 -23.38 30.86 10.77
N SER A 892 -24.29 31.76 11.16
CA SER A 892 -23.95 33.18 11.26
C SER A 892 -23.05 33.51 12.45
N GLU A 893 -22.06 34.36 12.22
CA GLU A 893 -21.08 34.83 13.21
C GLU A 893 -21.66 35.92 14.14
N PHE A 894 -20.85 36.50 15.01
CA PHE A 894 -21.32 37.44 16.06
C PHE A 894 -21.97 38.71 15.49
N ASP A 895 -21.54 39.15 14.30
CA ASP A 895 -22.06 40.30 13.54
C ASP A 895 -23.19 39.90 12.56
N GLY A 896 -23.65 38.65 12.62
CA GLY A 896 -24.67 38.10 11.73
C GLY A 896 -24.18 37.77 10.32
N TYR A 897 -22.90 37.95 10.00
CA TYR A 897 -22.31 37.55 8.72
C TYR A 897 -22.30 36.02 8.58
N TYR A 898 -22.42 35.51 7.36
CA TYR A 898 -22.25 34.09 7.05
C TYR A 898 -21.53 33.91 5.72
N ILE A 899 -20.80 32.80 5.62
CA ILE A 899 -20.14 32.36 4.38
C ILE A 899 -20.42 30.88 4.13
N PHE A 900 -20.85 30.56 2.92
CA PHE A 900 -20.81 29.22 2.36
C PHE A 900 -19.63 29.16 1.41
N THR A 901 -18.57 28.47 1.82
CA THR A 901 -17.52 28.04 0.90
C THR A 901 -18.00 26.83 0.11
N GLU A 902 -17.43 26.62 -1.08
CA GLU A 902 -17.56 25.36 -1.84
C GLU A 902 -18.96 25.03 -2.40
N VAL A 903 -19.76 26.03 -2.79
CA VAL A 903 -21.08 25.82 -3.41
C VAL A 903 -20.93 25.54 -4.92
N PRO A 904 -21.30 24.37 -5.46
CA PRO A 904 -21.13 24.09 -6.89
C PRO A 904 -21.91 25.03 -7.82
N THR A 905 -21.56 25.08 -9.10
CA THR A 905 -22.35 25.80 -10.10
C THR A 905 -23.74 25.18 -10.27
N GLY A 906 -24.79 26.02 -10.19
CA GLY A 906 -26.16 25.55 -10.18
C GLY A 906 -27.18 26.60 -9.75
N THR A 907 -28.43 26.18 -9.53
CA THR A 907 -29.51 27.03 -9.01
C THR A 907 -30.06 26.44 -7.73
N TYR A 908 -29.99 27.20 -6.64
CA TYR A 908 -30.26 26.73 -5.29
C TYR A 908 -31.25 27.64 -4.56
N THR A 909 -31.63 27.22 -3.36
CA THR A 909 -32.48 27.98 -2.44
C THR A 909 -31.83 28.02 -1.05
N LEU A 910 -31.52 29.22 -0.57
CA LEU A 910 -31.09 29.49 0.80
C LEU A 910 -32.29 29.50 1.74
N LYS A 911 -32.16 28.83 2.89
CA LYS A 911 -33.15 28.82 3.98
C LYS A 911 -32.45 28.81 5.35
N PRO A 912 -32.97 29.53 6.35
CA PRO A 912 -32.57 29.33 7.73
C PRO A 912 -33.14 28.01 8.29
N ALA A 913 -32.33 27.32 9.09
CA ALA A 913 -32.71 26.15 9.86
C ALA A 913 -33.17 26.59 11.25
N LEU A 914 -34.43 27.05 11.31
CA LEU A 914 -35.06 27.64 12.48
C LEU A 914 -35.48 26.54 13.47
N THR A 915 -35.21 26.73 14.77
CA THR A 915 -35.73 25.85 15.83
C THR A 915 -37.25 25.94 15.94
N PRO A 916 -37.94 24.94 16.52
CA PRO A 916 -39.40 24.99 16.71
C PRO A 916 -39.85 26.22 17.50
N GLU A 917 -39.13 26.59 18.58
CA GLU A 917 -39.47 27.79 19.38
C GLU A 917 -39.38 29.05 18.50
N LEU A 918 -38.26 29.22 17.79
CA LEU A 918 -38.03 30.39 16.95
C LEU A 918 -39.06 30.50 15.81
N GLN A 919 -39.57 29.38 15.26
CA GLN A 919 -40.63 29.37 14.25
C GLN A 919 -41.99 29.86 14.78
N GLU A 920 -42.29 29.67 16.07
CA GLU A 920 -43.51 30.16 16.68
C GLU A 920 -43.49 31.69 16.86
N ASP A 921 -42.31 32.29 17.05
CA ASP A 921 -42.17 33.73 17.33
C ASP A 921 -41.92 34.63 16.10
N ILE A 922 -41.48 34.08 14.95
CA ILE A 922 -41.13 34.89 13.75
C ILE A 922 -42.10 34.76 12.58
N GLN A 923 -42.11 35.75 11.69
CA GLN A 923 -42.83 35.71 10.43
C GLN A 923 -42.22 34.66 9.46
N PRO A 924 -43.01 34.03 8.58
CA PRO A 924 -42.49 33.05 7.61
C PRO A 924 -41.41 33.63 6.69
N VAL A 925 -40.17 33.18 6.87
CA VAL A 925 -39.03 33.62 6.06
C VAL A 925 -39.17 33.12 4.62
N LYS A 926 -39.14 34.04 3.66
CA LYS A 926 -39.19 33.69 2.23
C LYS A 926 -37.86 33.06 1.79
N PRO A 927 -37.86 31.87 1.17
CA PRO A 927 -36.63 31.27 0.65
C PRO A 927 -36.03 32.13 -0.46
N ILE A 928 -34.71 32.37 -0.42
CA ILE A 928 -34.02 33.18 -1.43
C ILE A 928 -33.40 32.25 -2.48
N LYS A 929 -33.62 32.53 -3.77
CA LYS A 929 -32.99 31.80 -4.87
C LYS A 929 -31.58 32.31 -5.13
N ILE A 930 -30.63 31.39 -5.21
CA ILE A 930 -29.23 31.63 -5.57
C ILE A 930 -28.97 31.01 -6.95
N LYS A 931 -28.11 31.63 -7.76
CA LYS A 931 -27.61 31.02 -9.00
C LYS A 931 -26.09 31.19 -9.11
N VAL A 932 -25.34 30.18 -8.68
CA VAL A 932 -23.87 30.14 -8.82
C VAL A 932 -23.53 29.80 -10.27
N THR A 933 -22.63 30.58 -10.88
CA THR A 933 -22.16 30.34 -12.25
C THR A 933 -20.67 30.57 -12.34
N LYS A 934 -19.99 29.92 -13.28
CA LYS A 934 -18.56 30.11 -13.56
C LYS A 934 -18.13 31.58 -13.74
N ASN A 935 -19.01 32.44 -14.27
CA ASN A 935 -18.73 33.86 -14.49
C ASN A 935 -19.06 34.74 -13.25
N GLN A 936 -19.73 34.18 -12.24
CA GLN A 936 -20.05 34.80 -10.96
C GLN A 936 -19.92 33.72 -9.86
N PRO A 937 -18.69 33.30 -9.51
CA PRO A 937 -18.46 32.31 -8.47
C PRO A 937 -18.72 32.91 -7.08
N TYR A 938 -18.38 34.18 -6.87
CA TYR A 938 -18.70 34.92 -5.64
C TYR A 938 -20.08 35.58 -5.75
N ILE A 939 -20.95 35.31 -4.77
CA ILE A 939 -22.29 35.91 -4.65
C ILE A 939 -22.46 36.50 -3.26
N ASP A 940 -22.46 37.83 -3.18
CA ASP A 940 -22.89 38.58 -2.00
C ASP A 940 -24.42 38.67 -1.97
N MET A 941 -25.03 38.18 -0.89
CA MET A 941 -26.47 38.07 -0.74
C MET A 941 -27.04 39.27 0.04
N PRO A 942 -28.22 39.77 -0.35
CA PRO A 942 -28.91 40.79 0.43
C PRO A 942 -29.23 40.25 1.82
N THR A 943 -29.11 41.11 2.84
CA THR A 943 -29.33 40.79 4.24
C THR A 943 -30.66 40.06 4.47
N LEU A 944 -30.57 38.85 5.05
CA LEU A 944 -31.71 38.04 5.41
C LEU A 944 -32.36 38.59 6.68
N GLN A 945 -33.60 39.05 6.58
CA GLN A 945 -34.32 39.59 7.74
C GLN A 945 -35.22 38.53 8.39
N ILE A 946 -34.95 38.26 9.66
CA ILE A 946 -35.74 37.42 10.54
C ILE A 946 -36.64 38.35 11.36
N THR A 947 -37.89 38.54 10.92
CA THR A 947 -38.82 39.49 11.55
C THR A 947 -39.69 38.81 12.60
N ALA A 948 -39.75 39.36 13.81
CA ALA A 948 -40.69 38.92 14.85
C ALA A 948 -42.16 39.01 14.37
N LYS A 949 -43.04 38.13 14.85
CA LYS A 949 -44.50 38.33 14.73
C LYS A 949 -44.90 39.52 15.62
N GLU A 950 -45.89 40.29 15.19
CA GLU A 950 -46.47 41.34 16.05
C GLU A 950 -47.11 40.67 17.27
N LYS A 951 -46.53 40.90 18.46
CA LYS A 951 -47.12 40.48 19.73
C LYS A 951 -48.50 41.12 19.85
N THR A 952 -49.53 40.32 20.10
CA THR A 952 -50.87 40.85 20.33
C THR A 952 -50.89 41.70 21.60
N ALA A 953 -51.81 42.67 21.69
CA ALA A 953 -51.89 43.57 22.85
C ALA A 953 -52.04 42.83 24.21
N THR A 954 -52.55 41.59 24.19
CA THR A 954 -52.59 40.70 25.35
C THR A 954 -51.20 40.17 25.71
N GLN A 955 -50.44 39.63 24.74
CA GLN A 955 -49.07 39.12 24.97
C GLN A 955 -48.11 40.21 25.45
N VAL A 956 -48.21 41.44 24.91
CA VAL A 956 -47.41 42.57 25.39
C VAL A 956 -47.72 42.90 26.86
N MET A 957 -48.97 42.69 27.30
CA MET A 957 -49.39 42.95 28.67
C MET A 957 -49.02 41.81 29.61
N ASP A 958 -49.02 40.56 29.14
CA ASP A 958 -48.56 39.38 29.90
C ASP A 958 -47.03 39.39 30.07
N ASP A 959 -46.25 39.71 29.02
CA ASP A 959 -44.79 39.89 29.09
C ASP A 959 -44.40 41.03 30.05
N ALA A 960 -45.13 42.14 30.02
CA ALA A 960 -44.93 43.24 30.96
C ALA A 960 -45.24 42.82 32.42
N LEU A 961 -46.25 41.96 32.61
CA LEU A 961 -46.59 41.41 33.92
C LEU A 961 -45.51 40.44 34.43
N LEU A 962 -44.94 39.62 33.53
CA LEU A 962 -43.88 38.67 33.83
C LEU A 962 -42.56 39.38 34.17
N ASN A 963 -42.18 40.42 33.42
CA ASN A 963 -41.01 41.23 33.74
C ASN A 963 -41.18 41.99 35.07
N LEU A 964 -42.37 42.52 35.35
CA LEU A 964 -42.68 43.10 36.68
C LEU A 964 -42.60 42.07 37.82
N GLN A 965 -42.92 40.79 37.56
CA GLN A 965 -42.74 39.71 38.55
C GLN A 965 -41.27 39.33 38.74
N ASN A 966 -40.46 39.36 37.67
CA ASN A 966 -39.04 39.04 37.74
C ASN A 966 -38.22 40.18 38.40
N GLU A 967 -38.49 41.46 38.07
CA GLU A 967 -37.93 42.60 38.80
C GLU A 967 -38.34 42.61 40.28
N ALA A 968 -39.55 42.13 40.61
CA ALA A 968 -39.99 41.95 41.99
C ALA A 968 -39.36 40.75 42.72
N MET A 969 -38.58 39.90 42.04
CA MET A 969 -37.86 38.77 42.63
C MET A 969 -36.33 38.95 42.68
N GLU A 970 -35.77 40.07 42.20
CA GLU A 970 -34.36 40.39 42.51
C GLU A 970 -34.19 40.62 44.03
N PRO A 971 -33.29 39.89 44.70
CA PRO A 971 -33.04 40.10 46.12
C PRO A 971 -32.27 41.41 46.30
N GLN A 972 -32.92 42.41 46.90
CA GLN A 972 -32.25 43.65 47.32
C GLN A 972 -31.02 43.33 48.17
N LYS A 973 -29.85 43.81 47.73
CA LYS A 973 -28.62 43.78 48.54
C LYS A 973 -28.90 44.44 49.91
N PRO A 974 -28.50 43.82 51.03
CA PRO A 974 -28.65 44.45 52.34
C PRO A 974 -27.76 45.69 52.44
N LEU A 975 -28.31 46.77 53.01
CA LEU A 975 -27.49 47.88 53.50
C LEU A 975 -26.75 47.45 54.77
N THR A 976 -25.45 47.70 54.81
CA THR A 976 -24.64 47.83 56.03
C THR A 976 -23.71 49.04 55.88
N GLU A 977 -23.47 49.73 57.00
CA GLU A 977 -22.79 51.03 57.11
C GLU A 977 -21.34 51.07 56.61
#